data_AF-A0A949AF03-F1
#
_entry.id   AF-A0A949AF03-F1
#
_cell.length_a   1.000
_cell.length_b   1.000
_cell.length_c   1.000
_cell.angle_alpha   90.00
_cell.angle_beta   90.00
_cell.angle_gamma   90.00
#
_symmetry.space_group_name_H-M   'P 1'
#
loop_
_entity.id
_entity.type
_entity.pdbx_description
1 polymer ?
#
loop_
_entity_poly.entity_id
_entity_poly.type
_entity_poly.pdbx_seq_one_letter_code
_entity_poly.pdbx_strand_id
1 'polypeptide(L)'
;MKNKKDFTEHRQYIRLNSAFPVSFKISGTFDEKTVEDWTQGYTCNVSKGGICLEASHVEKWAADYLKESGQLLELRIRIPLDLPPIKAIAQVVWMNVIEEKEQEDNKYQIGVRFTAINKNDLNRMVAQARWFKFSFKTVVALAAVLFIAFIGSSFREHKLREANKKIVQSLVVSQQEENQTNEILEQIILEKSIISKQIESMANNVEGSGELKNQYEELVIREEKMNDQLKVINRRIEGIELSVVKQMYKWLKTHQSPTTGLVSSFEGDVGIVKDWAFIYDQALIVTAFLLFDDVDGAKAVLNFFQRQLKDDFQGFNNGYYYDSGEVSEWTVHCGPNIWVGIAIMQYANRTGDHYYLPMARKIADWLITIQDKDPKGGLKGGPEFAWFATEHNLDAYAFFDMLEQVTGEEKYVIAKKKVFSWLKEYSLIPNGKDYKAPPINRGRGDATIATDTYAWSLAAIGSKLLDETGMDPEQIMNFAEEHCLADVVYIRPSGMEVNVKGFDFSKIANLPRGGLVSPEWTSQMIISFKMLSDYFKESDDYNKAGYYREKSEMYLSELNKLIISSPSARGQGEGCLPYATLPNVDTGHGWLTPHGESTCSVAGTAYGIMAIKRFNPLMFEFKMSEVDDSCSGEVDDACE
;
A
#
# COMPACT_ATOMS: atom_id res chain seq x y z
N MET A 1 2.27 38.53 76.09
CA MET A 1 1.49 39.20 75.04
C MET A 1 2.37 39.48 73.83
N LYS A 2 2.18 38.73 72.73
CA LYS A 2 2.16 39.22 71.35
C LYS A 2 1.68 38.06 70.48
N ASN A 3 0.39 38.10 70.14
CA ASN A 3 -0.28 37.15 69.27
C ASN A 3 0.41 37.15 67.90
N LYS A 4 1.07 36.04 67.56
CA LYS A 4 1.42 35.70 66.19
C LYS A 4 0.13 35.20 65.55
N LYS A 5 -0.63 36.10 64.91
CA LYS A 5 -1.76 35.70 64.06
C LYS A 5 -1.17 34.95 62.86
N ASP A 6 -1.34 33.64 62.88
CA ASP A 6 -1.10 32.77 61.74
C ASP A 6 -2.12 33.14 60.66
N PHE A 7 -1.67 33.82 59.61
CA PHE A 7 -2.51 34.10 58.44
C PHE A 7 -2.47 32.85 57.56
N THR A 8 -3.47 31.99 57.69
CA THR A 8 -3.72 30.90 56.75
C THR A 8 -3.99 31.49 55.35
N GLU A 9 -3.08 31.21 54.42
CA GLU A 9 -3.07 31.79 53.08
C GLU A 9 -4.09 31.11 52.17
N HIS A 10 -5.30 31.68 52.09
CA HIS A 10 -6.45 31.12 51.35
C HIS A 10 -6.43 31.34 49.81
N ARG A 11 -5.30 31.71 49.18
CA ARG A 11 -5.27 32.11 47.76
C ARG A 11 -4.69 31.01 46.87
N GLN A 12 -5.45 30.57 45.86
CA GLN A 12 -4.96 29.66 44.81
C GLN A 12 -4.15 30.42 43.75
N TYR A 13 -2.87 30.70 44.02
CA TYR A 13 -1.94 31.25 43.03
C TYR A 13 -0.96 30.17 42.54
N ILE A 14 -0.53 30.30 41.29
CA ILE A 14 0.55 29.51 40.70
C ILE A 14 1.84 30.31 40.93
N ARG A 15 2.71 29.77 41.79
CA ARG A 15 4.06 30.32 42.01
C ARG A 15 5.00 29.83 40.93
N LEU A 16 5.60 30.77 40.21
CA LEU A 16 6.55 30.54 39.12
C LEU A 16 7.97 30.41 39.68
N ASN A 17 8.81 29.60 39.01
CA ASN A 17 10.24 29.52 39.29
C ASN A 17 11.05 30.66 38.62
N SER A 18 10.45 31.35 37.65
CA SER A 18 11.00 32.52 36.95
C SER A 18 9.92 33.59 36.86
N ALA A 19 10.29 34.86 37.04
CA ALA A 19 9.34 35.96 37.13
C ALA A 19 8.91 36.47 35.75
N PHE A 20 7.64 36.84 35.60
CA PHE A 20 7.19 37.60 34.43
C PHE A 20 7.48 39.09 34.63
N PRO A 21 8.13 39.77 33.67
CA PRO A 21 8.25 41.22 33.69
C PRO A 21 6.88 41.86 33.53
N VAL A 22 6.58 42.83 34.40
CA VAL A 22 5.34 43.61 34.35
C VAL A 22 5.69 45.08 34.38
N SER A 23 5.25 45.83 33.38
CA SER A 23 5.23 47.29 33.46
C SER A 23 3.87 47.71 33.97
N PHE A 24 3.81 48.66 34.91
CA PHE A 24 2.55 49.21 35.40
C PHE A 24 2.59 50.73 35.48
N LYS A 25 1.41 51.36 35.40
CA LYS A 25 1.23 52.78 35.69
C LYS A 25 -0.09 53.01 36.43
N ILE A 26 -0.15 54.08 37.20
CA ILE A 26 -1.33 54.47 37.97
C ILE A 26 -2.39 55.03 37.01
N SER A 27 -3.62 54.53 37.10
CA SER A 27 -4.74 55.00 36.29
C SER A 27 -5.53 56.07 37.05
N GLY A 28 -5.48 57.31 36.57
CA GLY A 28 -6.18 58.47 37.15
C GLY A 28 -5.34 59.74 37.18
N THR A 29 -5.94 60.86 37.58
CA THR A 29 -5.28 62.16 37.81
C THR A 29 -5.12 62.42 39.31
N PHE A 30 -3.91 62.70 39.75
CA PHE A 30 -3.59 63.13 41.12
C PHE A 30 -2.90 64.51 41.04
N ASP A 31 -3.48 65.55 41.65
CA ASP A 31 -2.91 66.91 41.75
C ASP A 31 -2.27 67.45 40.46
N GLU A 32 -3.00 67.44 39.35
CA GLU A 32 -2.55 67.93 38.02
C GLU A 32 -1.25 67.27 37.46
N LYS A 33 -0.74 66.21 38.09
CA LYS A 33 0.37 65.40 37.59
C LYS A 33 -0.14 64.09 37.02
N THR A 34 -0.17 64.01 35.70
CA THR A 34 -0.30 62.74 34.98
C THR A 34 1.03 62.00 35.08
N VAL A 35 1.05 60.83 35.70
CA VAL A 35 2.23 59.95 35.58
C VAL A 35 2.09 59.17 34.29
N GLU A 36 2.69 59.71 33.23
CA GLU A 36 2.78 59.02 31.95
C GLU A 36 3.83 57.89 31.96
N ASP A 37 4.72 57.90 32.95
CA ASP A 37 5.84 56.97 33.03
C ASP A 37 5.44 55.59 33.55
N TRP A 38 5.90 54.56 32.84
CA TRP A 38 5.71 53.17 33.20
C TRP A 38 6.77 52.74 34.21
N THR A 39 6.32 52.28 35.39
CA THR A 39 7.19 51.66 36.38
C THR A 39 7.40 50.18 36.05
N GLN A 40 8.62 49.69 36.24
CA GLN A 40 8.96 48.28 36.03
C GLN A 40 8.81 47.47 37.31
N GLY A 41 8.21 46.30 37.19
CA GLY A 41 8.10 45.30 38.23
C GLY A 41 8.10 43.89 37.67
N TYR A 42 7.91 42.92 38.53
CA TYR A 42 7.92 41.51 38.19
C TYR A 42 6.84 40.76 38.97
N THR A 43 6.39 39.63 38.46
CA THR A 43 5.50 38.75 39.22
C THR A 43 5.96 37.30 39.16
N CYS A 44 6.03 36.68 40.33
CA CYS A 44 6.21 35.24 40.49
C CYS A 44 4.90 34.54 40.87
N ASN A 45 3.79 35.26 41.06
CA ASN A 45 2.55 34.70 41.58
C ASN A 45 1.39 35.09 40.69
N VAL A 46 0.85 34.11 39.96
CA VAL A 46 -0.17 34.32 38.95
C VAL A 46 -1.43 33.55 39.27
N SER A 47 -2.60 34.18 39.15
CA SER A 47 -3.90 33.52 39.31
C SER A 47 -4.90 34.02 38.26
N LYS A 48 -6.07 33.36 38.19
CA LYS A 48 -7.17 33.83 37.35
C LYS A 48 -7.72 35.20 37.78
N GLY A 49 -7.58 35.56 39.06
CA GLY A 49 -8.16 36.77 39.62
C GLY A 49 -7.18 37.94 39.78
N GLY A 50 -5.87 37.73 39.60
CA GLY A 50 -4.87 38.75 39.88
C GLY A 50 -3.45 38.21 39.99
N ILE A 51 -2.51 39.10 40.28
CA ILE A 51 -1.08 38.81 40.43
C ILE A 51 -0.52 39.49 41.69
N CYS A 52 0.62 39.01 42.17
CA CYS A 52 1.43 39.73 43.16
C CYS A 52 2.61 40.38 42.45
N LEU A 53 2.65 41.71 42.42
CA LEU A 53 3.70 42.49 41.80
C LEU A 53 4.80 42.79 42.82
N GLU A 54 6.04 42.62 42.41
CA GLU A 54 7.21 43.10 43.12
C GLU A 54 7.83 44.24 42.31
N ALA A 55 7.97 45.41 42.92
CA ALA A 55 8.47 46.61 42.28
C ALA A 55 9.51 47.29 43.17
N SER A 56 10.55 47.84 42.52
CA SER A 56 11.60 48.66 43.13
C SER A 56 11.54 50.06 42.53
N HIS A 57 12.15 51.03 43.20
CA HIS A 57 12.23 52.42 42.72
C HIS A 57 10.85 53.06 42.45
N VAL A 58 9.84 52.68 43.25
CA VAL A 58 8.55 53.38 43.24
C VAL A 58 8.72 54.68 44.01
N GLU A 59 8.47 55.81 43.35
CA GLU A 59 8.59 57.14 43.98
C GLU A 59 7.75 57.22 45.25
N LYS A 60 8.26 57.92 46.28
CA LYS A 60 7.65 57.93 47.62
C LYS A 60 6.18 58.36 47.62
N TRP A 61 5.83 59.37 46.83
CA TRP A 61 4.44 59.83 46.70
C TRP A 61 3.54 58.78 46.02
N ALA A 62 4.05 58.06 45.02
CA ALA A 62 3.31 56.99 44.35
C ALA A 62 3.11 55.79 45.29
N ALA A 63 4.11 55.47 46.09
CA ALA A 63 4.01 54.43 47.12
C ALA A 63 2.99 54.80 48.21
N ASP A 64 2.96 56.06 48.66
CA ASP A 64 1.98 56.50 49.65
C ASP A 64 0.55 56.52 49.06
N TYR A 65 0.38 56.88 47.79
CA TYR A 65 -0.90 56.81 47.09
C TYR A 65 -1.42 55.37 46.92
N LEU A 66 -0.54 54.41 46.64
CA LEU A 66 -0.89 53.00 46.45
C LEU A 66 -1.11 52.23 47.76
N LYS A 67 -0.77 52.81 48.92
CA LYS A 67 -1.03 52.21 50.25
C LYS A 67 -2.50 52.26 50.63
N GLU A 68 -3.21 53.32 50.22
CA GLU A 68 -4.67 53.36 50.36
C GLU A 68 -5.24 52.23 49.49
N SER A 69 -6.15 51.36 49.95
CA SER A 69 -6.61 50.27 49.08
C SER A 69 -7.65 50.76 48.08
N GLY A 70 -7.54 50.40 46.80
CA GLY A 70 -8.62 50.56 45.81
C GLY A 70 -8.27 51.27 44.51
N GLN A 71 -7.04 51.77 44.34
CA GLN A 71 -6.58 52.45 43.11
C GLN A 71 -6.44 51.46 41.97
N LEU A 72 -6.55 51.99 40.75
CA LEU A 72 -6.44 51.22 39.53
C LEU A 72 -5.04 51.38 38.91
N LEU A 73 -4.50 50.27 38.43
CA LEU A 73 -3.26 50.18 37.69
C LEU A 73 -3.54 49.66 36.28
N GLU A 74 -2.92 50.29 35.28
CA GLU A 74 -2.79 49.70 33.94
C GLU A 74 -1.53 48.85 33.92
N LEU A 75 -1.65 47.59 33.50
CA LEU A 75 -0.60 46.58 33.51
C LEU A 75 -0.26 46.14 32.08
N ARG A 76 1.04 45.93 31.83
CA ARG A 76 1.61 45.27 30.65
C ARG A 76 2.46 44.11 31.10
N ILE A 77 1.90 42.90 31.07
CA ILE A 77 2.57 41.67 31.49
C ILE A 77 3.24 41.06 30.26
N ARG A 78 4.57 41.00 30.26
CA ARG A 78 5.35 40.35 29.20
C ARG A 78 5.56 38.89 29.56
N ILE A 79 5.17 38.00 28.65
CA ILE A 79 5.43 36.58 28.79
C ILE A 79 6.49 36.18 27.74
N PRO A 80 7.48 35.31 28.07
CA PRO A 80 8.51 34.90 27.12
C PRO A 80 7.95 34.30 25.81
N LEU A 81 8.74 34.36 24.72
CA LEU A 81 8.45 33.93 23.32
C LEU A 81 7.90 35.02 22.35
N ASP A 82 8.36 36.27 22.46
CA ASP A 82 8.10 37.37 21.50
C ASP A 82 6.63 37.68 21.16
N LEU A 83 5.71 37.30 22.04
CA LEU A 83 4.29 37.65 21.92
C LEU A 83 4.00 39.07 22.43
N PRO A 84 2.96 39.74 21.90
CA PRO A 84 2.56 41.06 22.39
C PRO A 84 2.19 41.02 23.88
N PRO A 85 2.57 42.05 24.66
CA PRO A 85 2.33 42.11 26.11
C PRO A 85 0.84 42.06 26.42
N ILE A 86 0.47 41.30 27.45
CA ILE A 86 -0.90 41.24 27.96
C ILE A 86 -1.22 42.57 28.61
N LYS A 87 -2.29 43.21 28.14
CA LYS A 87 -2.83 44.43 28.72
C LYS A 87 -3.94 44.08 29.70
N ALA A 88 -3.84 44.62 30.92
CA ALA A 88 -4.86 44.43 31.95
C ALA A 88 -5.05 45.70 32.78
N ILE A 89 -6.24 45.89 33.33
CA ILE A 89 -6.51 46.86 34.39
C ILE A 89 -6.70 46.07 35.67
N ALA A 90 -6.03 46.49 36.74
CA ALA A 90 -6.10 45.81 38.03
C ALA A 90 -6.26 46.80 39.18
N GLN A 91 -7.01 46.41 40.19
CA GLN A 91 -7.18 47.17 41.42
C GLN A 91 -6.16 46.74 42.47
N VAL A 92 -5.51 47.70 43.12
CA VAL A 92 -4.66 47.44 44.28
C VAL A 92 -5.51 47.01 45.46
N VAL A 93 -5.23 45.83 45.99
CA VAL A 93 -5.94 45.25 47.14
C VAL A 93 -5.14 45.47 48.42
N TRP A 94 -3.82 45.39 48.35
CA TRP A 94 -2.91 45.62 49.47
C TRP A 94 -1.51 45.95 48.94
N MET A 95 -0.71 46.64 49.76
CA MET A 95 0.69 46.95 49.49
C MET A 95 1.50 46.80 50.77
N ASN A 96 2.63 46.08 50.69
CA ASN A 96 3.56 45.87 51.79
C ASN A 96 4.97 46.30 51.38
N VAL A 97 5.72 46.84 52.34
CA VAL A 97 7.15 47.15 52.19
C VAL A 97 7.94 45.88 52.53
N ILE A 98 8.84 45.47 51.63
CA ILE A 98 9.68 44.27 51.79
C ILE A 98 11.05 44.66 52.38
N GLU A 99 11.65 45.74 51.88
CA GLU A 99 12.90 46.31 52.35
C GLU A 99 12.76 47.83 52.39
N GLU A 100 13.03 48.44 53.55
CA GLU A 100 13.00 49.88 53.76
C GLU A 100 14.44 50.38 53.91
N LYS A 101 14.92 51.21 52.96
CA LYS A 101 16.27 51.79 52.97
C LYS A 101 16.15 53.32 52.98
N GLU A 102 16.99 53.99 53.78
CA GLU A 102 16.94 55.46 53.96
C GLU A 102 17.27 56.28 52.70
N GLN A 103 17.76 55.64 51.62
CA GLN A 103 18.01 56.26 50.31
C GLN A 103 17.23 55.48 49.22
N GLU A 104 16.21 56.12 48.64
CA GLU A 104 15.41 55.89 47.40
C GLU A 104 15.25 54.49 46.74
N ASP A 105 15.52 53.39 47.43
CA ASP A 105 15.51 52.02 46.88
C ASP A 105 14.58 51.06 47.64
N ASN A 106 13.39 51.53 48.03
CA ASN A 106 12.40 50.68 48.70
C ASN A 106 11.85 49.62 47.75
N LYS A 107 11.73 48.39 48.25
CA LYS A 107 11.06 47.29 47.55
C LYS A 107 9.66 47.09 48.08
N TYR A 108 8.71 46.98 47.17
CA TYR A 108 7.30 46.83 47.49
C TYR A 108 6.72 45.55 46.90
N GLN A 109 5.83 44.93 47.66
CA GLN A 109 4.93 43.87 47.22
C GLN A 109 3.53 44.45 47.11
N ILE A 110 2.94 44.36 45.92
CA ILE A 110 1.64 44.95 45.61
C ILE A 110 0.72 43.83 45.13
N GLY A 111 -0.30 43.52 45.93
CA GLY A 111 -1.32 42.55 45.56
C GLY A 111 -2.40 43.22 44.72
N VAL A 112 -2.55 42.78 43.47
CA VAL A 112 -3.51 43.36 42.54
C VAL A 112 -4.55 42.34 42.08
N ARG A 113 -5.79 42.79 41.88
CA ARG A 113 -6.92 42.01 41.36
C ARG A 113 -7.33 42.54 40.00
N PHE A 114 -7.41 41.70 38.98
CA PHE A 114 -7.83 42.13 37.64
C PHE A 114 -9.28 42.62 37.66
N THR A 115 -9.52 43.81 37.13
CA THR A 115 -10.85 44.38 36.88
C THR A 115 -11.22 44.29 35.40
N ALA A 116 -10.24 44.37 34.51
CA ALA A 116 -10.42 44.14 33.08
C ALA A 116 -9.20 43.43 32.48
N ILE A 117 -9.42 42.28 31.84
CA ILE A 117 -8.40 41.54 31.08
C ILE A 117 -9.09 40.71 30.00
N ASN A 118 -8.49 40.62 28.81
CA ASN A 118 -9.02 39.78 27.74
C ASN A 118 -8.99 38.30 28.18
N LYS A 119 -10.08 37.55 27.94
CA LYS A 119 -10.22 36.14 28.35
C LYS A 119 -9.16 35.24 27.70
N ASN A 120 -8.81 35.48 26.44
CA ASN A 120 -7.77 34.72 25.73
C ASN A 120 -6.39 34.98 26.33
N ASP A 121 -6.10 36.24 26.67
CA ASP A 121 -4.84 36.62 27.33
C ASP A 121 -4.73 36.04 28.74
N LEU A 122 -5.82 36.08 29.53
CA LEU A 122 -5.86 35.47 30.85
C LEU A 122 -5.63 33.96 30.78
N ASN A 123 -6.28 33.28 29.85
CA ASN A 123 -6.08 31.85 29.63
C ASN A 123 -4.64 31.54 29.21
N ARG A 124 -4.07 32.33 28.30
CA ARG A 124 -2.66 32.22 27.87
C ARG A 124 -1.71 32.35 29.05
N MET A 125 -1.87 33.39 29.88
CA MET A 125 -1.04 33.62 31.06
C MET A 125 -1.09 32.45 32.06
N VAL A 126 -2.30 31.96 32.37
CA VAL A 126 -2.48 30.85 33.31
C VAL A 126 -1.98 29.52 32.73
N ALA A 127 -2.21 29.26 31.44
CA ALA A 127 -1.71 28.06 30.77
C ALA A 127 -0.19 28.01 30.77
N GLN A 128 0.47 29.13 30.48
CA GLN A 128 1.93 29.22 30.47
C GLN A 128 2.51 29.15 31.89
N ALA A 129 1.85 29.74 32.89
CA ALA A 129 2.21 29.57 34.29
C ALA A 129 2.13 28.09 34.75
N ARG A 130 1.13 27.34 34.27
CA ARG A 130 1.02 25.88 34.52
C ARG A 130 2.11 25.09 33.81
N TRP A 131 2.43 25.45 32.56
CA TRP A 131 3.49 24.82 31.77
C TRP A 131 4.86 24.98 32.42
N PHE A 132 5.20 26.17 32.94
CA PHE A 132 6.46 26.39 33.66
C PHE A 132 6.57 25.64 35.00
N LYS A 133 5.46 25.10 35.53
CA LYS A 133 5.44 24.22 36.70
C LYS A 133 5.67 22.75 36.32
N PHE A 134 5.54 22.39 35.04
CA PHE A 134 5.87 21.07 34.56
C PHE A 134 7.38 20.87 34.72
N SER A 135 7.80 19.98 35.63
CA SER A 135 9.20 19.88 36.00
C SER A 135 10.01 19.34 34.82
N PHE A 136 11.21 19.88 34.59
CA PHE A 136 12.16 19.32 33.63
C PHE A 136 12.33 17.80 33.80
N LYS A 137 12.25 17.30 35.05
CA LYS A 137 12.29 15.87 35.38
C LYS A 137 11.14 15.07 34.76
N THR A 138 9.94 15.63 34.68
CA THR A 138 8.78 14.97 34.06
C THR A 138 8.91 14.91 32.55
N VAL A 139 9.43 15.98 31.92
CA VAL A 139 9.75 15.99 30.48
C VAL A 139 10.84 14.97 30.16
N VAL A 140 11.91 14.92 30.97
CA VAL A 140 13.00 13.95 30.82
C VAL A 140 12.49 12.52 31.02
N ALA A 141 11.62 12.27 32.01
CA ALA A 141 11.03 10.95 32.22
C ALA A 141 10.17 10.50 31.03
N LEU A 142 9.32 11.39 30.49
CA LEU A 142 8.53 11.11 29.28
C LEU A 142 9.43 10.86 28.07
N ALA A 143 10.46 11.67 27.88
CA ALA A 143 11.44 11.47 26.81
C ALA A 143 12.18 10.13 26.96
N ALA A 144 12.56 9.74 28.17
CA ALA A 144 13.20 8.45 28.43
C ALA A 144 12.26 7.26 28.14
N VAL A 145 10.97 7.36 28.50
CA VAL A 145 9.97 6.34 28.17
C VAL A 145 9.80 6.22 26.65
N LEU A 146 9.69 7.34 25.94
CA LEU A 146 9.60 7.34 24.47
C LEU A 146 10.88 6.78 23.83
N PHE A 147 12.04 7.07 24.39
CA PHE A 147 13.32 6.55 23.89
C PHE A 147 13.44 5.03 24.11
N ILE A 148 13.03 4.52 25.28
CA ILE A 148 12.98 3.08 25.55
C ILE A 148 11.98 2.39 24.63
N ALA A 149 10.79 2.99 24.43
CA ALA A 149 9.80 2.48 23.50
C ALA A 149 10.33 2.46 22.05
N PHE A 150 11.06 3.50 21.64
CA PHE A 150 11.72 3.57 20.34
C PHE A 150 12.76 2.46 20.18
N ILE A 151 13.68 2.29 21.14
CA ILE A 151 14.67 1.20 21.12
C ILE A 151 13.99 -0.17 21.05
N GLY A 152 12.97 -0.40 21.89
CA GLY A 152 12.21 -1.65 21.90
C GLY A 152 11.52 -1.92 20.56
N SER A 153 10.94 -0.88 19.94
CA SER A 153 10.34 -0.96 18.61
C SER A 153 11.39 -1.31 17.55
N SER A 154 12.53 -0.60 17.52
CA SER A 154 13.62 -0.86 16.57
C SER A 154 14.22 -2.26 16.73
N PHE A 155 14.38 -2.75 17.96
CA PHE A 155 14.87 -4.11 18.21
C PHE A 155 13.88 -5.18 17.73
N ARG A 156 12.58 -4.99 18.01
CA ARG A 156 11.52 -5.87 17.51
C ARG A 156 11.50 -5.89 15.99
N GLU A 157 11.61 -4.72 15.36
CA GLU A 157 11.60 -4.58 13.91
C GLU A 157 12.80 -5.28 13.27
N HIS A 158 14.00 -5.13 13.83
CA HIS A 158 15.19 -5.85 13.38
C HIS A 158 15.01 -7.37 13.49
N LYS A 159 14.44 -7.85 14.61
CA LYS A 159 14.16 -9.29 14.79
C LYS A 159 13.13 -9.81 13.79
N LEU A 160 12.09 -9.04 13.48
CA LEU A 160 11.07 -9.39 12.48
C LEU A 160 11.68 -9.46 11.08
N ARG A 161 12.49 -8.47 10.70
CA ARG A 161 13.21 -8.44 9.42
C ARG A 161 14.08 -9.69 9.24
N GLU A 162 14.84 -10.07 10.25
CA GLU A 162 15.69 -11.27 10.19
C GLU A 162 14.88 -12.58 10.12
N ALA A 163 13.74 -12.66 10.80
CA ALA A 163 12.86 -13.81 10.70
C ALA A 163 12.22 -13.94 9.31
N ASN A 164 11.71 -12.83 8.75
CA ASN A 164 11.09 -12.81 7.44
C ASN A 164 12.09 -13.13 6.33
N LYS A 165 13.31 -12.57 6.39
CA LYS A 165 14.40 -12.95 5.48
C LYS A 165 14.66 -14.46 5.46
N LYS A 166 14.66 -15.11 6.62
CA LYS A 166 14.86 -16.57 6.73
C LYS A 166 13.72 -17.36 6.11
N ILE A 167 12.47 -16.92 6.25
CA ILE A 167 11.31 -17.57 5.62
C ILE A 167 11.45 -17.51 4.10
N VAL A 168 11.75 -16.34 3.54
CA VAL A 168 11.93 -16.21 2.09
C VAL A 168 13.12 -17.01 1.60
N GLN A 169 14.24 -17.04 2.34
CA GLN A 169 15.39 -17.87 1.98
C GLN A 169 15.06 -19.37 2.04
N SER A 170 14.29 -19.80 3.05
CA SER A 170 13.81 -21.18 3.16
C SER A 170 12.93 -21.58 1.98
N LEU A 171 12.07 -20.68 1.49
CA LEU A 171 11.25 -20.94 0.30
C LEU A 171 12.16 -21.23 -0.91
N VAL A 172 13.09 -20.32 -1.19
CA VAL A 172 14.01 -20.44 -2.34
C VAL A 172 14.82 -21.74 -2.28
N VAL A 173 15.35 -22.11 -1.11
CA VAL A 173 16.09 -23.37 -0.96
C VAL A 173 15.19 -24.58 -1.20
N SER A 174 13.96 -24.58 -0.66
CA SER A 174 13.00 -25.67 -0.89
C SER A 174 12.65 -25.82 -2.38
N GLN A 175 12.50 -24.70 -3.08
CA GLN A 175 12.18 -24.65 -4.50
C GLN A 175 13.37 -25.11 -5.38
N GLN A 176 14.60 -24.82 -4.96
CA GLN A 176 15.79 -25.36 -5.61
C GLN A 176 15.91 -26.87 -5.40
N GLU A 177 15.62 -27.37 -4.21
CA GLU A 177 15.54 -28.81 -3.91
C GLU A 177 14.47 -29.49 -4.79
N GLU A 178 13.29 -28.87 -4.95
CA GLU A 178 12.22 -29.33 -5.82
C GLU A 178 12.68 -29.44 -7.29
N ASN A 179 13.25 -28.36 -7.84
CA ASN A 179 13.72 -28.33 -9.22
C ASN A 179 14.80 -29.39 -9.49
N GLN A 180 15.78 -29.54 -8.60
CA GLN A 180 16.80 -30.59 -8.72
C GLN A 180 16.20 -31.99 -8.67
N THR A 181 15.20 -32.20 -7.81
CA THR A 181 14.52 -33.51 -7.71
C THR A 181 13.72 -33.81 -8.97
N ASN A 182 13.05 -32.81 -9.55
CA ASN A 182 12.34 -32.92 -10.83
C ASN A 182 13.30 -33.22 -12.00
N GLU A 183 14.44 -32.54 -12.10
CA GLU A 183 15.45 -32.84 -13.12
C GLU A 183 15.96 -34.28 -13.04
N ILE A 184 16.20 -34.79 -11.82
CA ILE A 184 16.59 -36.18 -11.60
C ILE A 184 15.45 -37.13 -11.98
N LEU A 185 14.19 -36.78 -11.66
CA LEU A 185 13.03 -37.58 -12.02
C LEU A 185 12.86 -37.67 -13.54
N GLU A 186 13.03 -36.57 -14.27
CA GLU A 186 13.02 -36.57 -15.75
C GLU A 186 14.11 -37.47 -16.34
N GLN A 187 15.32 -37.44 -15.78
CA GLN A 187 16.40 -38.34 -16.18
C GLN A 187 16.03 -39.81 -15.95
N ILE A 188 15.45 -40.14 -14.78
CA ILE A 188 14.98 -41.51 -14.47
C ILE A 188 13.91 -41.95 -15.48
N ILE A 189 12.94 -41.09 -15.80
CA ILE A 189 11.88 -41.39 -16.77
C ILE A 189 12.48 -41.64 -18.16
N LEU A 190 13.45 -40.83 -18.58
CA LEU A 190 14.15 -41.00 -19.86
C LEU A 190 14.93 -42.32 -19.90
N GLU A 191 15.69 -42.64 -18.84
CA GLU A 191 16.43 -43.90 -18.71
C GLU A 191 15.47 -45.10 -18.75
N LYS A 192 14.35 -45.05 -18.02
CA LYS A 192 13.31 -46.09 -18.06
C LYS A 192 12.75 -46.28 -19.46
N SER A 193 12.49 -45.20 -20.19
CA SER A 193 11.99 -45.24 -21.58
C SER A 193 12.99 -45.92 -22.52
N ILE A 194 14.29 -45.64 -22.36
CA ILE A 194 15.36 -46.28 -23.13
C ILE A 194 15.44 -47.78 -22.81
N ILE A 195 15.49 -48.14 -21.52
CA ILE A 195 15.59 -49.54 -21.09
C ILE A 195 14.34 -50.34 -21.50
N SER A 196 13.15 -49.76 -21.40
CA SER A 196 11.90 -50.38 -21.85
C SER A 196 11.97 -50.75 -23.33
N LYS A 197 12.45 -49.84 -24.19
CA LYS A 197 12.65 -50.10 -25.63
C LYS A 197 13.70 -51.18 -25.88
N GLN A 198 14.77 -51.21 -25.07
CA GLN A 198 15.79 -52.26 -25.18
C GLN A 198 15.22 -53.64 -24.81
N ILE A 199 14.42 -53.74 -23.74
CA ILE A 199 13.75 -54.97 -23.33
C ILE A 199 12.81 -55.48 -24.44
N GLU A 200 12.00 -54.60 -25.04
CA GLU A 200 11.10 -54.94 -26.16
C GLU A 200 11.89 -55.48 -27.37
N SER A 201 13.04 -54.88 -27.69
CA SER A 201 13.88 -55.32 -28.81
C SER A 201 14.60 -56.65 -28.57
N MET A 202 14.75 -57.06 -27.30
CA MET A 202 15.49 -58.25 -26.87
C MET A 202 14.61 -59.45 -26.51
N ALA A 203 13.30 -59.40 -26.80
CA ALA A 203 12.30 -60.39 -26.40
C ALA A 203 12.60 -61.87 -26.76
N ASN A 204 13.62 -62.14 -27.59
CA ASN A 204 14.05 -63.49 -28.00
C ASN A 204 15.38 -63.99 -27.34
N ASN A 205 16.07 -63.18 -26.51
CA ASN A 205 17.33 -63.55 -25.85
C ASN A 205 17.18 -63.59 -24.32
N VAL A 206 17.21 -64.80 -23.74
CA VAL A 206 16.79 -65.07 -22.35
C VAL A 206 17.78 -64.55 -21.28
N GLU A 207 19.10 -64.58 -21.51
CA GLU A 207 20.09 -64.16 -20.49
C GLU A 207 20.23 -62.63 -20.37
N GLY A 208 20.28 -61.89 -21.48
CA GLY A 208 20.41 -60.42 -21.46
C GLY A 208 19.15 -59.67 -21.01
N SER A 209 17.98 -60.33 -21.12
CA SER A 209 16.69 -59.79 -20.69
C SER A 209 16.55 -59.68 -19.16
N GLY A 210 17.20 -60.57 -18.39
CA GLY A 210 17.06 -60.60 -16.93
C GLY A 210 17.75 -59.43 -16.24
N GLU A 211 18.95 -59.06 -16.70
CA GLU A 211 19.74 -57.96 -16.11
C GLU A 211 19.11 -56.59 -16.39
N LEU A 212 18.62 -56.37 -17.63
CA LEU A 212 17.87 -55.16 -18.00
C LEU A 212 16.57 -55.03 -17.22
N LYS A 213 15.88 -56.14 -16.94
CA LYS A 213 14.65 -56.14 -16.15
C LYS A 213 14.90 -55.75 -14.69
N ASN A 214 15.99 -56.24 -14.10
CA ASN A 214 16.41 -55.82 -12.75
C ASN A 214 16.76 -54.33 -12.70
N GLN A 215 17.50 -53.81 -13.69
CA GLN A 215 17.78 -52.37 -13.80
C GLN A 215 16.50 -51.54 -13.94
N TYR A 216 15.54 -52.03 -14.71
CA TYR A 216 14.23 -51.39 -14.84
C TYR A 216 13.47 -51.37 -13.50
N GLU A 217 13.45 -52.48 -12.76
CA GLU A 217 12.83 -52.57 -11.43
C GLU A 217 13.51 -51.63 -10.42
N GLU A 218 14.84 -51.52 -10.43
CA GLU A 218 15.58 -50.54 -9.61
C GLU A 218 15.19 -49.09 -9.93
N LEU A 219 15.05 -48.75 -11.22
CA LEU A 219 14.60 -47.42 -11.65
C LEU A 219 13.16 -47.14 -11.23
N VAL A 220 12.26 -48.13 -11.24
CA VAL A 220 10.89 -48.00 -10.73
C VAL A 220 10.90 -47.66 -9.23
N ILE A 221 11.68 -48.39 -8.43
CA ILE A 221 11.80 -48.12 -6.99
C ILE A 221 12.40 -46.73 -6.74
N ARG A 222 13.40 -46.33 -7.55
CA ARG A 222 14.02 -45.02 -7.45
C ARG A 222 13.03 -43.90 -7.80
N GLU A 223 12.23 -44.08 -8.85
CA GLU A 223 11.15 -43.17 -9.24
C GLU A 223 10.12 -43.00 -8.12
N GLU A 224 9.63 -44.10 -7.53
CA GLU A 224 8.70 -44.06 -6.39
C GLU A 224 9.29 -43.27 -5.22
N LYS A 225 10.56 -43.51 -4.89
CA LYS A 225 11.26 -42.78 -3.83
C LYS A 225 11.40 -41.29 -4.14
N MET A 226 11.71 -40.92 -5.39
CA MET A 226 11.78 -39.51 -5.79
C MET A 226 10.41 -38.84 -5.72
N ASN A 227 9.36 -39.54 -6.17
CA ASN A 227 7.97 -39.05 -6.07
C ASN A 227 7.55 -38.83 -4.61
N ASP A 228 7.92 -39.72 -3.69
CA ASP A 228 7.65 -39.53 -2.27
C ASP A 228 8.45 -38.37 -1.65
N GLN A 229 9.71 -38.18 -2.07
CA GLN A 229 10.50 -37.00 -1.68
C GLN A 229 9.86 -35.70 -2.19
N LEU A 230 9.40 -35.67 -3.44
CA LEU A 230 8.69 -34.53 -4.02
C LEU A 230 7.42 -34.21 -3.24
N LYS A 231 6.61 -35.20 -2.85
CA LYS A 231 5.42 -34.96 -2.02
C LYS A 231 5.76 -34.26 -0.70
N VAL A 232 6.87 -34.64 -0.07
CA VAL A 232 7.33 -34.01 1.19
C VAL A 232 7.82 -32.58 0.95
N ILE A 233 8.60 -32.36 -0.10
CA ILE A 233 9.09 -31.03 -0.50
C ILE A 233 7.89 -30.10 -0.81
N ASN A 234 6.92 -30.58 -1.58
CA ASN A 234 5.75 -29.80 -1.99
C ASN A 234 4.91 -29.40 -0.78
N ARG A 235 4.65 -30.30 0.18
CA ARG A 235 3.94 -29.96 1.43
C ARG A 235 4.68 -28.88 2.24
N ARG A 236 6.02 -28.92 2.25
CA ARG A 236 6.84 -27.90 2.91
C ARG A 236 6.73 -26.56 2.17
N ILE A 237 6.79 -26.57 0.84
CA ILE A 237 6.62 -25.39 0.00
C ILE A 237 5.25 -24.76 0.22
N GLU A 238 4.16 -25.52 0.13
CA GLU A 238 2.78 -25.06 0.37
C GLU A 238 2.65 -24.36 1.74
N GLY A 239 3.22 -24.95 2.79
CA GLY A 239 3.23 -24.35 4.13
C GLY A 239 3.99 -23.02 4.20
N ILE A 240 5.10 -22.90 3.47
CA ILE A 240 5.90 -21.68 3.40
C ILE A 240 5.19 -20.62 2.53
N GLU A 241 4.59 -21.00 1.40
CA GLU A 241 3.82 -20.12 0.52
C GLU A 241 2.67 -19.45 1.26
N LEU A 242 1.92 -20.19 2.08
CA LEU A 242 0.86 -19.60 2.91
C LEU A 242 1.42 -18.52 3.86
N SER A 243 2.62 -18.73 4.40
CA SER A 243 3.30 -17.74 5.25
C SER A 243 3.79 -16.55 4.44
N VAL A 244 4.24 -16.76 3.21
CA VAL A 244 4.72 -15.72 2.29
C VAL A 244 3.57 -14.83 1.83
N VAL A 245 2.45 -15.41 1.41
CA VAL A 245 1.24 -14.69 0.99
C VAL A 245 0.73 -13.79 2.11
N LYS A 246 0.73 -14.29 3.36
CA LYS A 246 0.38 -13.49 4.55
C LYS A 246 1.34 -12.32 4.77
N GLN A 247 2.65 -12.51 4.55
CA GLN A 247 3.64 -11.43 4.65
C GLN A 247 3.44 -10.38 3.55
N MET A 248 3.17 -10.79 2.31
CA MET A 248 2.85 -9.88 1.20
C MET A 248 1.61 -9.01 1.49
N TYR A 249 0.55 -9.62 2.00
CA TYR A 249 -0.62 -8.86 2.42
C TYR A 249 -0.30 -7.91 3.58
N LYS A 250 0.45 -8.39 4.58
CA LYS A 250 0.87 -7.55 5.71
C LYS A 250 1.71 -6.36 5.24
N TRP A 251 2.57 -6.55 4.24
CA TRP A 251 3.32 -5.48 3.61
C TRP A 251 2.41 -4.41 2.99
N LEU A 252 1.40 -4.82 2.20
CA LEU A 252 0.40 -3.88 1.65
C LEU A 252 -0.32 -3.12 2.78
N LYS A 253 -0.73 -3.85 3.83
CA LYS A 253 -1.51 -3.29 4.93
C LYS A 253 -0.71 -2.30 5.77
N THR A 254 0.56 -2.57 6.07
CA THR A 254 1.40 -1.66 6.85
C THR A 254 1.72 -0.38 6.07
N HIS A 255 1.75 -0.44 4.74
CA HIS A 255 1.95 0.72 3.87
C HIS A 255 0.68 1.53 3.60
N GLN A 256 -0.49 1.04 3.99
CA GLN A 256 -1.74 1.81 3.91
C GLN A 256 -1.67 3.06 4.79
N SER A 257 -1.88 4.21 4.17
CA SER A 257 -1.93 5.50 4.83
C SER A 257 -3.20 5.63 5.69
N PRO A 258 -3.08 5.95 6.99
CA PRO A 258 -4.24 6.14 7.84
C PRO A 258 -5.03 7.44 7.52
N THR A 259 -4.43 8.38 6.78
CA THR A 259 -5.07 9.66 6.44
C THR A 259 -5.91 9.56 5.17
N THR A 260 -5.34 9.00 4.12
CA THR A 260 -5.97 8.93 2.78
C THR A 260 -6.63 7.57 2.52
N GLY A 261 -6.10 6.49 3.11
CA GLY A 261 -6.41 5.11 2.77
C GLY A 261 -5.54 4.54 1.65
N LEU A 262 -4.69 5.35 1.00
CA LEU A 262 -3.85 4.95 -0.14
C LEU A 262 -2.55 4.27 0.31
N VAL A 263 -1.92 3.54 -0.60
CA VAL A 263 -0.62 2.87 -0.41
C VAL A 263 0.37 3.39 -1.46
N SER A 264 1.62 3.64 -1.07
CA SER A 264 2.68 3.97 -2.05
C SER A 264 2.90 2.81 -3.02
N SER A 265 2.86 3.09 -4.31
CA SER A 265 3.00 2.11 -5.41
C SER A 265 4.37 1.44 -5.40
N PHE A 266 5.40 2.22 -5.03
CA PHE A 266 6.78 1.78 -4.96
C PHE A 266 7.40 2.16 -3.61
N GLU A 267 7.79 1.15 -2.83
CA GLU A 267 8.53 1.35 -1.58
C GLU A 267 10.03 1.20 -1.88
N GLY A 268 10.82 2.24 -1.57
CA GLY A 268 12.26 2.25 -1.80
C GLY A 268 12.69 2.96 -3.09
N ASP A 269 11.73 3.42 -3.90
CA ASP A 269 12.02 4.27 -5.06
C ASP A 269 12.61 5.61 -4.61
N VAL A 270 13.65 6.04 -5.33
CA VAL A 270 14.39 7.29 -5.09
C VAL A 270 14.24 8.30 -6.24
N GLY A 271 13.43 7.96 -7.24
CA GLY A 271 13.15 8.75 -8.42
C GLY A 271 11.91 9.62 -8.30
N ILE A 272 11.33 9.95 -9.45
CA ILE A 272 10.21 10.91 -9.56
C ILE A 272 8.92 10.35 -8.96
N VAL A 273 8.72 9.03 -9.06
CA VAL A 273 7.49 8.33 -8.64
C VAL A 273 7.50 7.95 -7.16
N LYS A 274 8.50 8.42 -6.40
CA LYS A 274 8.57 8.24 -4.96
C LYS A 274 7.32 8.79 -4.29
N ASP A 275 6.74 7.99 -3.39
CA ASP A 275 5.53 8.32 -2.61
C ASP A 275 4.27 8.50 -3.47
N TRP A 276 4.28 8.07 -4.74
CA TRP A 276 3.09 8.10 -5.59
C TRP A 276 2.20 6.87 -5.38
N ALA A 277 0.90 7.08 -5.43
CA ALA A 277 -0.18 6.11 -5.43
C ALA A 277 -0.88 6.18 -6.80
N PHE A 278 -0.49 5.32 -7.74
CA PHE A 278 -1.16 5.19 -9.04
C PHE A 278 -2.52 4.55 -8.85
N ILE A 279 -3.55 5.08 -9.50
CA ILE A 279 -4.93 4.60 -9.27
C ILE A 279 -5.14 3.14 -9.69
N TYR A 280 -4.35 2.67 -10.66
CA TYR A 280 -4.27 1.27 -11.05
C TYR A 280 -3.83 0.40 -9.87
N ASP A 281 -2.68 0.69 -9.29
CA ASP A 281 -2.16 0.01 -8.09
C ASP A 281 -3.16 0.04 -6.93
N GLN A 282 -3.85 1.16 -6.73
CA GLN A 282 -4.88 1.27 -5.68
C GLN A 282 -6.08 0.34 -5.93
N ALA A 283 -6.48 0.13 -7.18
CA ALA A 283 -7.50 -0.86 -7.52
C ALA A 283 -7.02 -2.29 -7.20
N LEU A 284 -5.76 -2.61 -7.49
CA LEU A 284 -5.16 -3.91 -7.15
C LEU A 284 -5.11 -4.14 -5.64
N ILE A 285 -4.86 -3.08 -4.86
CA ILE A 285 -4.88 -3.14 -3.38
C ILE A 285 -6.27 -3.50 -2.86
N VAL A 286 -7.33 -2.91 -3.42
CA VAL A 286 -8.70 -3.27 -3.05
C VAL A 286 -8.93 -4.76 -3.25
N THR A 287 -8.54 -5.30 -4.40
CA THR A 287 -8.64 -6.75 -4.69
C THR A 287 -7.81 -7.59 -3.70
N ALA A 288 -6.56 -7.20 -3.43
CA ALA A 288 -5.71 -7.90 -2.49
C ALA A 288 -6.28 -7.89 -1.07
N PHE A 289 -6.85 -6.77 -0.61
CA PHE A 289 -7.50 -6.70 0.70
C PHE A 289 -8.76 -7.56 0.78
N LEU A 290 -9.57 -7.56 -0.29
CA LEU A 290 -10.73 -8.44 -0.38
C LEU A 290 -10.32 -9.92 -0.30
N LEU A 291 -9.22 -10.34 -0.93
CA LEU A 291 -8.70 -11.72 -0.87
C LEU A 291 -8.26 -12.20 0.53
N PHE A 292 -8.15 -11.27 1.48
CA PHE A 292 -7.87 -11.50 2.90
C PHE A 292 -9.02 -11.06 3.81
N ASP A 293 -10.19 -10.81 3.23
CA ASP A 293 -11.41 -10.37 3.91
C ASP A 293 -11.24 -9.07 4.71
N ASP A 294 -10.27 -8.23 4.34
CA ASP A 294 -10.04 -6.88 4.89
C ASP A 294 -10.93 -5.84 4.19
N VAL A 295 -12.22 -5.94 4.47
CA VAL A 295 -13.25 -5.04 3.93
C VAL A 295 -12.98 -3.59 4.33
N ASP A 296 -12.49 -3.34 5.55
CA ASP A 296 -12.22 -1.98 6.04
C ASP A 296 -11.03 -1.34 5.31
N GLY A 297 -9.97 -2.13 5.06
CA GLY A 297 -8.86 -1.72 4.20
C GLY A 297 -9.33 -1.34 2.80
N ALA A 298 -10.16 -2.18 2.18
CA ALA A 298 -10.71 -1.91 0.86
C ALA A 298 -11.58 -0.64 0.83
N LYS A 299 -12.47 -0.48 1.82
CA LYS A 299 -13.29 0.74 2.00
C LYS A 299 -12.44 1.99 2.14
N ALA A 300 -11.32 1.94 2.86
CA ALA A 300 -10.47 3.10 3.05
C ALA A 300 -9.92 3.63 1.71
N VAL A 301 -9.50 2.74 0.80
CA VAL A 301 -9.08 3.10 -0.56
C VAL A 301 -10.27 3.63 -1.37
N LEU A 302 -11.40 2.92 -1.41
CA LEU A 302 -12.58 3.35 -2.19
C LEU A 302 -13.17 4.68 -1.69
N ASN A 303 -13.12 4.93 -0.38
CA ASN A 303 -13.52 6.20 0.21
C ASN A 303 -12.66 7.37 -0.23
N PHE A 304 -11.38 7.16 -0.58
CA PHE A 304 -10.56 8.18 -1.21
C PHE A 304 -11.18 8.63 -2.53
N PHE A 305 -11.42 7.69 -3.44
CA PHE A 305 -12.01 7.97 -4.75
C PHE A 305 -13.42 8.57 -4.65
N GLN A 306 -14.23 8.07 -3.70
CA GLN A 306 -15.57 8.62 -3.44
C GLN A 306 -15.53 10.10 -3.06
N ARG A 307 -14.51 10.56 -2.33
CA ARG A 307 -14.31 11.98 -1.99
C ARG A 307 -13.80 12.82 -3.17
N GLN A 308 -13.10 12.20 -4.11
CA GLN A 308 -12.59 12.87 -5.32
C GLN A 308 -13.65 12.97 -6.43
N LEU A 309 -14.80 12.30 -6.27
CA LEU A 309 -15.86 12.28 -7.25
C LEU A 309 -16.47 13.67 -7.43
N LYS A 310 -16.46 14.17 -8.66
CA LYS A 310 -17.07 15.46 -9.04
C LYS A 310 -18.44 15.25 -9.68
N ASP A 311 -19.24 16.31 -9.76
CA ASP A 311 -20.52 16.28 -10.48
C ASP A 311 -20.29 16.09 -11.98
N ASP A 312 -19.45 16.94 -12.59
CA ASP A 312 -18.92 16.79 -13.95
C ASP A 312 -17.69 15.87 -13.92
N PHE A 313 -17.93 14.57 -13.80
CA PHE A 313 -16.86 13.58 -13.72
C PHE A 313 -16.23 13.34 -15.09
N GLN A 314 -14.92 13.55 -15.19
CA GLN A 314 -14.13 13.41 -16.41
C GLN A 314 -12.99 12.40 -16.24
N GLY A 315 -13.16 11.42 -15.35
CA GLY A 315 -12.10 10.51 -14.92
C GLY A 315 -11.30 11.04 -13.73
N PHE A 316 -10.69 10.12 -12.97
CA PHE A 316 -9.69 10.41 -11.97
C PHE A 316 -8.32 10.65 -12.64
N ASN A 317 -7.50 11.45 -11.96
CA ASN A 317 -6.11 11.66 -12.33
C ASN A 317 -5.29 10.38 -12.09
N ASN A 318 -4.23 10.17 -12.88
CA ASN A 318 -3.49 8.91 -12.90
C ASN A 318 -2.79 8.57 -11.58
N GLY A 319 -2.32 9.59 -10.86
CA GLY A 319 -1.53 9.42 -9.64
C GLY A 319 -1.80 10.48 -8.59
N TYR A 320 -1.66 10.08 -7.32
CA TYR A 320 -1.76 10.93 -6.15
C TYR A 320 -0.56 10.71 -5.22
N TYR A 321 -0.21 11.69 -4.40
CA TYR A 321 0.67 11.43 -3.25
C TYR A 321 -0.08 10.60 -2.22
N TYR A 322 0.51 9.48 -1.80
CA TYR A 322 -0.20 8.49 -0.97
C TYR A 322 -0.57 9.03 0.43
N ASP A 323 0.15 10.01 0.95
CA ASP A 323 -0.01 10.55 2.31
C ASP A 323 -0.92 11.79 2.38
N SER A 324 -0.76 12.73 1.44
CA SER A 324 -1.54 13.97 1.36
C SER A 324 -2.82 13.80 0.54
N GLY A 325 -2.81 12.91 -0.45
CA GLY A 325 -3.90 12.76 -1.41
C GLY A 325 -3.94 13.85 -2.48
N GLU A 326 -2.91 14.70 -2.57
CA GLU A 326 -2.74 15.67 -3.65
C GLU A 326 -2.41 14.97 -4.97
N VAL A 327 -2.75 15.58 -6.10
CA VAL A 327 -2.50 15.01 -7.43
C VAL A 327 -1.00 15.05 -7.72
N SER A 328 -0.40 13.90 -8.02
CA SER A 328 1.00 13.80 -8.45
C SER A 328 1.13 13.72 -9.97
N GLU A 329 0.14 13.13 -10.66
CA GLU A 329 0.08 13.08 -12.11
C GLU A 329 -1.33 13.40 -12.63
N TRP A 330 -1.44 14.46 -13.42
CA TRP A 330 -2.70 15.02 -13.92
C TRP A 330 -3.27 14.32 -15.15
N THR A 331 -2.50 13.43 -15.77
CA THR A 331 -2.97 12.67 -16.93
C THR A 331 -4.20 11.86 -16.55
N VAL A 332 -5.19 11.79 -17.45
CA VAL A 332 -6.38 10.95 -17.24
C VAL A 332 -6.39 9.83 -18.26
N HIS A 333 -6.22 8.60 -17.78
CA HIS A 333 -6.23 7.40 -18.60
C HIS A 333 -7.50 6.56 -18.39
N CYS A 334 -8.02 5.97 -19.47
CA CYS A 334 -9.17 5.06 -19.39
C CYS A 334 -8.84 3.81 -18.58
N GLY A 335 -7.73 3.10 -18.87
CA GLY A 335 -7.36 1.83 -18.22
C GLY A 335 -7.36 1.91 -16.68
N PRO A 336 -6.51 2.74 -16.07
CA PRO A 336 -6.47 2.89 -14.62
C PRO A 336 -7.83 3.29 -13.99
N ASN A 337 -8.64 4.09 -14.68
CA ASN A 337 -10.00 4.41 -14.22
C ASN A 337 -10.95 3.21 -14.31
N ILE A 338 -10.86 2.40 -15.37
CA ILE A 338 -11.62 1.16 -15.52
C ILE A 338 -11.29 0.21 -14.36
N TRP A 339 -10.01 0.10 -13.98
CA TRP A 339 -9.57 -0.73 -12.85
C TRP A 339 -10.18 -0.29 -11.51
N VAL A 340 -10.31 1.01 -11.26
CA VAL A 340 -11.07 1.50 -10.08
C VAL A 340 -12.53 1.01 -10.16
N GLY A 341 -13.13 1.03 -11.35
CA GLY A 341 -14.46 0.45 -11.59
C GLY A 341 -14.53 -1.06 -11.28
N ILE A 342 -13.58 -1.84 -11.79
CA ILE A 342 -13.47 -3.29 -11.55
C ILE A 342 -13.32 -3.57 -10.05
N ALA A 343 -12.47 -2.82 -9.35
CA ALA A 343 -12.29 -2.97 -7.91
C ALA A 343 -13.59 -2.72 -7.13
N ILE A 344 -14.41 -1.75 -7.54
CA ILE A 344 -15.74 -1.51 -6.95
C ILE A 344 -16.68 -2.70 -7.22
N MET A 345 -16.65 -3.27 -8.43
CA MET A 345 -17.48 -4.42 -8.78
C MET A 345 -17.08 -5.67 -7.99
N GLN A 346 -15.77 -5.93 -7.86
CA GLN A 346 -15.27 -7.02 -7.03
C GLN A 346 -15.63 -6.82 -5.54
N TYR A 347 -15.52 -5.58 -5.04
CA TYR A 347 -15.96 -5.23 -3.71
C TYR A 347 -17.46 -5.53 -3.50
N ALA A 348 -18.31 -5.08 -4.42
CA ALA A 348 -19.75 -5.28 -4.34
C ALA A 348 -20.13 -6.77 -4.42
N ASN A 349 -19.49 -7.54 -5.32
CA ASN A 349 -19.73 -8.97 -5.46
C ASN A 349 -19.33 -9.75 -4.19
N ARG A 350 -18.18 -9.41 -3.59
CA ARG A 350 -17.66 -10.13 -2.43
C ARG A 350 -18.38 -9.79 -1.14
N THR A 351 -18.78 -8.54 -0.96
CA THR A 351 -19.36 -8.05 0.31
C THR A 351 -20.88 -7.96 0.29
N GLY A 352 -21.51 -7.90 -0.89
CA GLY A 352 -22.92 -7.53 -1.06
C GLY A 352 -23.20 -6.05 -0.80
N ASP A 353 -22.19 -5.23 -0.52
CA ASP A 353 -22.32 -3.80 -0.25
C ASP A 353 -22.19 -3.00 -1.55
N HIS A 354 -23.30 -2.40 -1.97
CA HIS A 354 -23.39 -1.60 -3.21
C HIS A 354 -23.15 -0.09 -3.00
N TYR A 355 -22.62 0.33 -1.84
CA TYR A 355 -22.41 1.76 -1.51
C TYR A 355 -21.63 2.53 -2.59
N TYR A 356 -20.60 1.91 -3.19
CA TYR A 356 -19.77 2.53 -4.22
C TYR A 356 -20.29 2.34 -5.65
N LEU A 357 -21.40 1.63 -5.86
CA LEU A 357 -21.98 1.38 -7.19
C LEU A 357 -22.25 2.70 -7.97
N PRO A 358 -22.76 3.80 -7.37
CA PRO A 358 -22.90 5.07 -8.07
C PRO A 358 -21.59 5.61 -8.65
N MET A 359 -20.45 5.41 -7.98
CA MET A 359 -19.13 5.80 -8.47
C MET A 359 -18.73 4.95 -9.68
N ALA A 360 -18.91 3.62 -9.63
CA ALA A 360 -18.67 2.74 -10.78
C ALA A 360 -19.53 3.14 -11.99
N ARG A 361 -20.79 3.52 -11.77
CA ARG A 361 -21.68 4.02 -12.83
C ARG A 361 -21.16 5.31 -13.46
N LYS A 362 -20.67 6.27 -12.66
CA LYS A 362 -20.06 7.50 -13.19
C LYS A 362 -18.82 7.22 -14.04
N ILE A 363 -17.97 6.28 -13.62
CA ILE A 363 -16.83 5.82 -14.42
C ILE A 363 -17.30 5.25 -15.76
N ALA A 364 -18.27 4.33 -15.71
CA ALA A 364 -18.81 3.70 -16.91
C ALA A 364 -19.49 4.69 -17.86
N ASP A 365 -20.28 5.62 -17.33
CA ASP A 365 -20.97 6.64 -18.13
C ASP A 365 -19.95 7.56 -18.82
N TRP A 366 -18.89 7.98 -18.11
CA TRP A 366 -17.78 8.73 -18.70
C TRP A 366 -17.07 7.93 -19.81
N LEU A 367 -16.77 6.64 -19.58
CA LEU A 367 -16.17 5.78 -20.59
C LEU A 367 -17.05 5.64 -21.84
N ILE A 368 -18.37 5.50 -21.67
CA ILE A 368 -19.32 5.46 -22.80
C ILE A 368 -19.24 6.77 -23.60
N THR A 369 -19.09 7.94 -22.97
CA THR A 369 -18.90 9.19 -23.72
C THR A 369 -17.60 9.22 -24.53
N ILE A 370 -16.55 8.53 -24.08
CA ILE A 370 -15.29 8.39 -24.83
C ILE A 370 -15.49 7.39 -25.97
N GLN A 371 -16.15 6.26 -25.70
CA GLN A 371 -16.46 5.22 -26.68
C GLN A 371 -17.30 5.77 -27.84
N ASP A 372 -18.30 6.60 -27.55
CA ASP A 372 -19.20 7.17 -28.56
C ASP A 372 -18.50 8.15 -29.52
N LYS A 373 -17.28 8.61 -29.20
CA LYS A 373 -16.45 9.41 -30.11
C LYS A 373 -15.75 8.56 -31.17
N ASP A 374 -15.73 7.24 -31.02
CA ASP A 374 -15.21 6.31 -32.02
C ASP A 374 -16.38 5.60 -32.72
N PRO A 375 -16.60 5.79 -34.03
CA PRO A 375 -17.72 5.17 -34.74
C PRO A 375 -17.65 3.64 -34.76
N LYS A 376 -16.51 3.06 -34.41
CA LYS A 376 -16.26 1.63 -34.30
C LYS A 376 -16.40 1.09 -32.88
N GLY A 377 -16.70 1.95 -31.91
CA GLY A 377 -17.02 1.55 -30.53
C GLY A 377 -15.81 1.21 -29.65
N GLY A 378 -14.61 1.63 -30.02
CA GLY A 378 -13.40 1.44 -29.20
C GLY A 378 -13.15 2.57 -28.22
N LEU A 379 -12.41 2.26 -27.16
CA LEU A 379 -11.92 3.23 -26.19
C LEU A 379 -10.50 3.66 -26.51
N LYS A 380 -10.30 4.98 -26.56
CA LYS A 380 -8.96 5.58 -26.62
C LYS A 380 -8.26 5.50 -25.27
N GLY A 381 -6.97 5.80 -25.27
CA GLY A 381 -6.16 5.87 -24.04
C GLY A 381 -6.70 6.79 -22.94
N GLY A 382 -7.51 7.78 -23.31
CA GLY A 382 -8.11 8.80 -22.45
C GLY A 382 -8.71 9.92 -23.32
N PRO A 383 -9.26 10.98 -22.72
CA PRO A 383 -9.95 12.04 -23.45
C PRO A 383 -9.02 12.82 -24.40
N GLU A 384 -7.73 12.95 -24.06
CA GLU A 384 -6.73 13.70 -24.82
C GLU A 384 -5.92 12.84 -25.80
N PHE A 385 -6.07 11.51 -25.73
CA PHE A 385 -5.26 10.59 -26.52
C PHE A 385 -5.93 10.24 -27.85
N ALA A 386 -5.12 10.08 -28.89
CA ALA A 386 -5.57 9.61 -30.20
C ALA A 386 -5.42 8.10 -30.38
N TRP A 387 -4.55 7.46 -29.59
CA TRP A 387 -4.25 6.03 -29.67
C TRP A 387 -5.30 5.19 -28.95
N PHE A 388 -5.37 3.92 -29.33
CA PHE A 388 -6.22 2.90 -28.73
C PHE A 388 -5.34 1.73 -28.29
N ALA A 389 -5.57 1.22 -27.08
CA ALA A 389 -4.88 0.04 -26.57
C ALA A 389 -5.85 -1.13 -26.45
N THR A 390 -5.40 -2.32 -26.82
CA THR A 390 -6.14 -3.57 -26.67
C THR A 390 -6.41 -3.86 -25.20
N GLU A 391 -5.42 -3.66 -24.31
CA GLU A 391 -5.56 -3.84 -22.86
C GLU A 391 -6.73 -3.01 -22.29
N HIS A 392 -6.77 -1.70 -22.54
CA HIS A 392 -7.86 -0.85 -22.06
C HIS A 392 -9.25 -1.28 -22.57
N ASN A 393 -9.32 -1.86 -23.78
CA ASN A 393 -10.57 -2.37 -24.33
C ASN A 393 -10.93 -3.74 -23.73
N LEU A 394 -9.95 -4.58 -23.39
CA LEU A 394 -10.19 -5.82 -22.63
C LEU A 394 -10.68 -5.51 -21.21
N ASP A 395 -10.05 -4.55 -20.53
CA ASP A 395 -10.48 -4.06 -19.22
C ASP A 395 -11.94 -3.54 -19.28
N ALA A 396 -12.26 -2.75 -20.29
CA ALA A 396 -13.60 -2.20 -20.46
C ALA A 396 -14.64 -3.28 -20.76
N TYR A 397 -14.27 -4.29 -21.55
CA TYR A 397 -15.14 -5.44 -21.81
C TYR A 397 -15.51 -6.15 -20.50
N ALA A 398 -14.51 -6.44 -19.65
CA ALA A 398 -14.71 -7.05 -18.34
C ALA A 398 -15.55 -6.15 -17.40
N PHE A 399 -15.23 -4.85 -17.35
CA PHE A 399 -15.95 -3.93 -16.47
C PHE A 399 -17.42 -3.75 -16.85
N PHE A 400 -17.72 -3.61 -18.16
CA PHE A 400 -19.11 -3.53 -18.61
C PHE A 400 -19.86 -4.84 -18.42
N ASP A 401 -19.19 -5.99 -18.54
CA ASP A 401 -19.78 -7.29 -18.20
C ASP A 401 -20.15 -7.38 -16.71
N MET A 402 -19.24 -6.99 -15.81
CA MET A 402 -19.55 -6.96 -14.37
C MET A 402 -20.73 -6.02 -14.06
N LEU A 403 -20.78 -4.85 -14.69
CA LEU A 403 -21.90 -3.92 -14.52
C LEU A 403 -23.21 -4.48 -15.08
N GLU A 404 -23.18 -5.13 -16.25
CA GLU A 404 -24.32 -5.84 -16.81
C GLU A 404 -24.84 -6.88 -15.80
N GLN A 405 -23.97 -7.73 -15.26
CA GLN A 405 -24.34 -8.77 -14.30
C GLN A 405 -24.92 -8.21 -12.99
N VAL A 406 -24.36 -7.11 -12.46
CA VAL A 406 -24.81 -6.52 -11.18
C VAL A 406 -26.08 -5.67 -11.34
N THR A 407 -26.23 -4.97 -12.47
CA THR A 407 -27.28 -3.93 -12.62
C THR A 407 -28.39 -4.31 -13.59
N GLY A 408 -28.14 -5.19 -14.55
CA GLY A 408 -29.07 -5.53 -15.63
C GLY A 408 -29.33 -4.40 -16.64
N GLU A 409 -28.54 -3.32 -16.63
CA GLU A 409 -28.81 -2.15 -17.47
C GLU A 409 -28.34 -2.32 -18.92
N GLU A 410 -29.25 -2.08 -19.85
CA GLU A 410 -29.05 -2.29 -21.29
C GLU A 410 -27.87 -1.47 -21.86
N LYS A 411 -27.61 -0.27 -21.33
CA LYS A 411 -26.49 0.56 -21.80
C LYS A 411 -25.13 -0.13 -21.65
N TYR A 412 -24.95 -0.97 -20.61
CA TYR A 412 -23.71 -1.71 -20.41
C TYR A 412 -23.60 -2.90 -21.36
N VAL A 413 -24.72 -3.56 -21.67
CA VAL A 413 -24.79 -4.59 -22.73
C VAL A 413 -24.35 -4.00 -24.08
N ILE A 414 -24.86 -2.81 -24.41
CA ILE A 414 -24.50 -2.11 -25.66
C ILE A 414 -23.03 -1.72 -25.67
N ALA A 415 -22.53 -1.13 -24.57
CA ALA A 415 -21.14 -0.71 -24.46
C ALA A 415 -20.16 -1.89 -24.58
N LYS A 416 -20.42 -2.99 -23.87
CA LYS A 416 -19.68 -4.26 -23.97
C LYS A 416 -19.66 -4.80 -25.39
N LYS A 417 -20.81 -4.86 -26.08
CA LYS A 417 -20.91 -5.33 -27.47
C LYS A 417 -20.11 -4.46 -28.45
N LYS A 418 -20.11 -3.14 -28.26
CA LYS A 418 -19.31 -2.19 -29.04
C LYS A 418 -17.81 -2.46 -28.86
N VAL A 419 -17.34 -2.57 -27.61
CA VAL A 419 -15.95 -2.90 -27.30
C VAL A 419 -15.55 -4.25 -27.90
N PHE A 420 -16.38 -5.28 -27.74
CA PHE A 420 -16.08 -6.61 -28.27
C PHE A 420 -16.02 -6.63 -29.80
N SER A 421 -16.89 -5.88 -30.47
CA SER A 421 -16.84 -5.71 -31.93
C SER A 421 -15.56 -5.01 -32.36
N TRP A 422 -15.12 -4.00 -31.61
CA TRP A 422 -13.85 -3.33 -31.85
C TRP A 422 -12.65 -4.27 -31.68
N LEU A 423 -12.63 -5.08 -30.61
CA LEU A 423 -11.57 -6.07 -30.37
C LEU A 423 -11.46 -7.07 -31.53
N LYS A 424 -12.59 -7.59 -32.02
CA LYS A 424 -12.62 -8.49 -33.18
C LYS A 424 -12.13 -7.85 -34.47
N GLU A 425 -12.39 -6.56 -34.67
CA GLU A 425 -12.01 -5.85 -35.90
C GLU A 425 -10.53 -5.43 -35.89
N TYR A 426 -9.98 -5.04 -34.74
CA TYR A 426 -8.68 -4.36 -34.67
C TYR A 426 -7.60 -5.11 -33.86
N SER A 427 -7.99 -5.94 -32.90
CA SER A 427 -7.07 -6.56 -31.95
C SER A 427 -6.88 -8.05 -32.19
N LEU A 428 -7.97 -8.80 -32.34
CA LEU A 428 -7.94 -10.25 -32.49
C LEU A 428 -7.64 -10.63 -33.94
N ILE A 429 -6.59 -11.43 -34.15
CA ILE A 429 -6.15 -11.87 -35.48
C ILE A 429 -6.30 -13.40 -35.57
N PRO A 430 -7.46 -13.89 -36.08
CA PRO A 430 -7.66 -15.32 -36.30
C PRO A 430 -6.55 -15.89 -37.19
N ASN A 431 -6.06 -17.08 -36.83
CA ASN A 431 -4.96 -17.76 -37.51
C ASN A 431 -3.68 -16.90 -37.63
N GLY A 432 -3.33 -16.10 -36.60
CA GLY A 432 -2.17 -15.20 -36.64
C GLY A 432 -0.86 -15.86 -37.09
N LYS A 433 -0.64 -17.14 -36.74
CA LYS A 433 0.50 -17.95 -37.21
C LYS A 433 0.60 -18.03 -38.74
N ASP A 434 -0.52 -18.22 -39.43
CA ASP A 434 -0.56 -18.32 -40.90
C ASP A 434 -0.17 -16.99 -41.57
N TYR A 435 -0.44 -15.89 -40.88
CA TYR A 435 -0.17 -14.53 -41.35
C TYR A 435 1.18 -13.97 -40.89
N LYS A 436 1.97 -14.75 -40.13
CA LYS A 436 3.21 -14.26 -39.47
C LYS A 436 2.96 -12.98 -38.66
N ALA A 437 1.76 -12.87 -38.08
CA ALA A 437 1.32 -11.75 -37.28
C ALA A 437 1.14 -12.23 -35.82
N PRO A 438 1.30 -11.34 -34.82
CA PRO A 438 0.89 -11.68 -33.47
C PRO A 438 -0.61 -12.01 -33.47
N PRO A 439 -1.06 -13.01 -32.68
CA PRO A 439 -2.48 -13.35 -32.60
C PRO A 439 -3.31 -12.22 -31.98
N ILE A 440 -2.66 -11.32 -31.22
CA ILE A 440 -3.26 -10.15 -30.60
C ILE A 440 -2.39 -8.93 -30.93
N ASN A 441 -2.98 -7.90 -31.53
CA ASN A 441 -2.34 -6.60 -31.69
C ASN A 441 -2.37 -5.82 -30.37
N ARG A 442 -1.33 -5.02 -30.09
CA ARG A 442 -1.30 -4.13 -28.92
C ARG A 442 -2.36 -3.02 -28.99
N GLY A 443 -2.76 -2.63 -30.19
CA GLY A 443 -3.79 -1.63 -30.40
C GLY A 443 -4.21 -1.49 -31.86
N ARG A 444 -5.15 -0.57 -32.15
CA ARG A 444 -5.60 -0.29 -33.52
C ARG A 444 -4.42 0.17 -34.37
N GLY A 445 -4.05 -0.65 -35.36
CA GLY A 445 -2.94 -0.37 -36.26
C GLY A 445 -1.56 -0.51 -35.60
N ASP A 446 -1.48 -1.18 -34.46
CA ASP A 446 -0.25 -1.37 -33.68
C ASP A 446 -0.05 -2.86 -33.38
N ALA A 447 0.82 -3.50 -34.15
CA ALA A 447 1.18 -4.91 -34.02
C ALA A 447 2.44 -5.13 -33.16
N THR A 448 2.88 -4.13 -32.38
CA THR A 448 3.94 -4.35 -31.40
C THR A 448 3.52 -5.44 -30.43
N ILE A 449 4.43 -6.36 -30.11
CA ILE A 449 4.18 -7.43 -29.13
C ILE A 449 4.16 -6.80 -27.73
N ALA A 450 3.01 -6.87 -27.06
CA ALA A 450 2.83 -6.51 -25.67
C ALA A 450 2.28 -7.71 -24.91
N THR A 451 3.01 -8.14 -23.89
CA THR A 451 2.81 -9.44 -23.26
C THR A 451 1.48 -9.54 -22.50
N ASP A 452 1.05 -8.45 -21.88
CA ASP A 452 -0.24 -8.34 -21.15
C ASP A 452 -1.44 -8.71 -22.04
N THR A 453 -1.45 -8.24 -23.29
CA THR A 453 -2.60 -8.41 -24.18
C THR A 453 -2.95 -9.87 -24.45
N TYR A 454 -1.97 -10.77 -24.39
CA TYR A 454 -2.20 -12.20 -24.53
C TYR A 454 -2.89 -12.78 -23.29
N ALA A 455 -2.37 -12.49 -22.10
CA ALA A 455 -2.96 -12.93 -20.83
C ALA A 455 -4.36 -12.32 -20.62
N TRP A 456 -4.51 -11.02 -20.88
CA TRP A 456 -5.78 -10.30 -20.68
C TRP A 456 -6.86 -10.76 -21.63
N SER A 457 -6.50 -11.22 -22.83
CA SER A 457 -7.47 -11.77 -23.77
C SER A 457 -8.15 -12.99 -23.14
N LEU A 458 -7.38 -13.91 -22.55
CA LEU A 458 -7.95 -15.05 -21.83
C LEU A 458 -8.69 -14.59 -20.57
N ALA A 459 -8.08 -13.72 -19.76
CA ALA A 459 -8.63 -13.30 -18.48
C ALA A 459 -9.95 -12.52 -18.59
N ALA A 460 -10.13 -11.69 -19.63
CA ALA A 460 -11.31 -10.86 -19.82
C ALA A 460 -12.40 -11.52 -20.69
N ILE A 461 -12.01 -12.22 -21.78
CA ILE A 461 -12.97 -12.81 -22.75
C ILE A 461 -13.30 -14.26 -22.38
N GLY A 462 -12.33 -14.99 -21.82
CA GLY A 462 -12.42 -16.42 -21.54
C GLY A 462 -12.02 -17.28 -22.74
N SER A 463 -11.34 -18.40 -22.46
CA SER A 463 -10.83 -19.33 -23.49
C SER A 463 -11.92 -19.84 -24.43
N LYS A 464 -13.10 -20.17 -23.89
CA LYS A 464 -14.22 -20.70 -24.68
C LYS A 464 -14.75 -19.69 -25.70
N LEU A 465 -14.99 -18.44 -25.28
CA LEU A 465 -15.52 -17.42 -26.19
C LEU A 465 -14.47 -16.99 -27.22
N LEU A 466 -13.18 -17.01 -26.86
CA LEU A 466 -12.10 -16.85 -27.84
C LEU A 466 -12.18 -17.93 -28.93
N ASP A 467 -12.28 -19.21 -28.54
CA ASP A 467 -12.44 -20.34 -29.48
C ASP A 467 -13.67 -20.19 -30.39
N GLU A 468 -14.83 -19.88 -29.80
CA GLU A 468 -16.08 -19.65 -30.53
C GLU A 468 -16.01 -18.46 -31.51
N THR A 469 -15.08 -17.52 -31.29
CA THR A 469 -14.84 -16.39 -32.21
C THR A 469 -13.72 -16.63 -33.23
N GLY A 470 -13.21 -17.85 -33.31
CA GLY A 470 -12.19 -18.28 -34.27
C GLY A 470 -10.75 -17.94 -33.85
N MET A 471 -10.54 -17.55 -32.59
CA MET A 471 -9.22 -17.47 -32.00
C MET A 471 -8.81 -18.82 -31.41
N ASP A 472 -7.53 -19.11 -31.31
CA ASP A 472 -7.05 -20.30 -30.61
C ASP A 472 -6.38 -19.87 -29.28
N PRO A 473 -7.01 -20.15 -28.11
CA PRO A 473 -6.46 -19.79 -26.81
C PRO A 473 -5.08 -20.40 -26.53
N GLU A 474 -4.85 -21.63 -27.00
CA GLU A 474 -3.56 -22.32 -26.87
C GLU A 474 -2.52 -21.66 -27.79
N GLN A 475 -2.89 -21.27 -29.01
CA GLN A 475 -2.01 -20.50 -29.90
C GLN A 475 -1.59 -19.17 -29.29
N ILE A 476 -2.52 -18.43 -28.68
CA ILE A 476 -2.24 -17.14 -28.01
C ILE A 476 -1.18 -17.34 -26.93
N MET A 477 -1.37 -18.33 -26.05
CA MET A 477 -0.47 -18.58 -24.93
C MET A 477 0.89 -19.12 -25.38
N ASN A 478 0.92 -20.00 -26.38
CA ASN A 478 2.17 -20.50 -26.95
C ASN A 478 2.97 -19.38 -27.65
N PHE A 479 2.30 -18.45 -28.33
CA PHE A 479 2.95 -17.29 -28.93
C PHE A 479 3.55 -16.37 -27.86
N ALA A 480 2.81 -16.10 -26.78
CA ALA A 480 3.31 -15.31 -25.67
C ALA A 480 4.56 -15.94 -25.03
N GLU A 481 4.55 -17.25 -24.79
CA GLU A 481 5.71 -17.97 -24.26
C GLU A 481 6.92 -17.92 -25.22
N GLU A 482 6.72 -18.13 -26.53
CA GLU A 482 7.80 -18.09 -27.50
C GLU A 482 8.48 -16.71 -27.60
N HIS A 483 7.69 -15.63 -27.56
CA HIS A 483 8.18 -14.29 -27.87
C HIS A 483 8.46 -13.41 -26.65
N CYS A 484 7.83 -13.70 -25.51
CA CYS A 484 7.85 -12.83 -24.33
C CYS A 484 8.60 -13.43 -23.13
N LEU A 485 8.89 -14.73 -23.15
CA LEU A 485 9.66 -15.40 -22.10
C LEU A 485 11.07 -14.80 -22.00
N ALA A 486 11.46 -14.49 -20.77
CA ALA A 486 12.78 -14.08 -20.37
C ALA A 486 13.37 -15.10 -19.38
N ASP A 487 14.66 -15.39 -19.55
CA ASP A 487 15.47 -16.21 -18.66
C ASP A 487 16.66 -15.32 -18.24
N VAL A 488 16.69 -14.97 -16.95
CA VAL A 488 17.57 -13.92 -16.43
C VAL A 488 18.22 -14.36 -15.11
N VAL A 489 19.42 -13.84 -14.86
CA VAL A 489 20.03 -13.88 -13.54
C VAL A 489 19.52 -12.68 -12.74
N TYR A 490 18.81 -12.93 -11.64
CA TYR A 490 18.35 -11.90 -10.73
C TYR A 490 19.26 -11.83 -9.50
N ILE A 491 19.78 -10.64 -9.23
CA ILE A 491 20.57 -10.35 -8.02
C ILE A 491 19.62 -9.83 -6.95
N ARG A 492 19.38 -10.62 -5.92
CA ARG A 492 18.52 -10.23 -4.81
C ARG A 492 19.21 -9.16 -3.95
N PRO A 493 18.46 -8.37 -3.16
CA PRO A 493 19.04 -7.41 -2.21
C PRO A 493 20.03 -8.01 -1.20
N SER A 494 19.98 -9.32 -0.97
CA SER A 494 20.94 -10.05 -0.14
C SER A 494 22.30 -10.31 -0.83
N GLY A 495 22.45 -9.95 -2.11
CA GLY A 495 23.59 -10.31 -2.96
C GLY A 495 23.54 -11.73 -3.51
N MET A 496 22.45 -12.46 -3.31
CA MET A 496 22.28 -13.82 -3.83
C MET A 496 21.82 -13.76 -5.30
N GLU A 497 22.52 -14.46 -6.17
CA GLU A 497 22.13 -14.64 -7.57
C GLU A 497 21.19 -15.85 -7.70
N VAL A 498 20.08 -15.66 -8.41
CA VAL A 498 19.13 -16.72 -8.73
C VAL A 498 18.75 -16.65 -10.21
N ASN A 499 18.71 -17.79 -10.88
CA ASN A 499 18.16 -17.88 -12.24
C ASN A 499 16.64 -17.89 -12.15
N VAL A 500 16.01 -17.03 -12.94
CA VAL A 500 14.55 -16.86 -12.96
C VAL A 500 14.05 -16.84 -14.38
N LYS A 501 13.01 -17.65 -14.63
CA LYS A 501 12.23 -17.62 -15.85
C LYS A 501 10.90 -16.93 -15.62
N GLY A 502 10.50 -16.06 -16.53
CA GLY A 502 9.22 -15.38 -16.45
C GLY A 502 9.00 -14.49 -17.65
N PHE A 503 8.12 -13.51 -17.54
CA PHE A 503 7.64 -12.78 -18.69
C PHE A 503 8.08 -11.32 -18.65
N ASP A 504 8.57 -10.84 -19.79
CA ASP A 504 8.96 -9.44 -20.02
C ASP A 504 7.73 -8.61 -20.44
N PHE A 505 7.80 -7.30 -20.28
CA PHE A 505 6.79 -6.38 -20.81
C PHE A 505 6.75 -6.42 -22.35
N SER A 506 7.92 -6.26 -23.00
CA SER A 506 8.04 -6.12 -24.45
C SER A 506 9.45 -6.48 -24.96
N LYS A 507 9.90 -7.70 -24.66
CA LYS A 507 11.27 -8.18 -24.95
C LYS A 507 11.77 -7.83 -26.36
N ILE A 508 10.93 -8.03 -27.39
CA ILE A 508 11.30 -7.80 -28.80
C ILE A 508 11.50 -6.31 -29.10
N ALA A 509 10.72 -5.43 -28.48
CA ALA A 509 10.90 -3.98 -28.66
C ALA A 509 12.18 -3.47 -27.98
N ASN A 510 12.73 -4.22 -27.02
CA ASN A 510 13.84 -3.83 -26.16
C ASN A 510 15.04 -4.79 -26.21
N LEU A 511 15.30 -5.43 -27.37
CA LEU A 511 16.41 -6.39 -27.53
C LEU A 511 17.77 -5.90 -26.96
N PRO A 512 18.18 -4.62 -27.12
CA PRO A 512 19.47 -4.15 -26.60
C PRO A 512 19.57 -4.15 -25.07
N ARG A 513 18.45 -4.07 -24.34
CA ARG A 513 18.39 -4.12 -22.88
C ARG A 513 18.61 -5.56 -22.35
N GLY A 514 18.42 -6.56 -23.21
CA GLY A 514 18.29 -7.94 -22.79
C GLY A 514 16.89 -8.25 -22.24
N GLY A 515 16.72 -9.47 -21.74
CA GLY A 515 15.48 -9.91 -21.10
C GLY A 515 15.32 -9.34 -19.69
N LEU A 516 14.07 -9.19 -19.28
CA LEU A 516 13.66 -8.80 -17.94
C LEU A 516 12.47 -9.67 -17.53
N VAL A 517 12.36 -10.01 -16.25
CA VAL A 517 11.15 -10.62 -15.71
C VAL A 517 10.38 -9.59 -14.90
N SER A 518 9.09 -9.43 -15.23
CA SER A 518 8.13 -8.64 -14.47
C SER A 518 7.26 -9.57 -13.62
N PRO A 519 7.23 -9.43 -12.28
CA PRO A 519 6.34 -10.21 -11.41
C PRO A 519 4.87 -10.06 -11.78
N GLU A 520 4.44 -8.87 -12.18
CA GLU A 520 3.07 -8.66 -12.63
C GLU A 520 2.77 -9.49 -13.89
N TRP A 521 3.47 -9.26 -15.00
CA TRP A 521 3.20 -9.97 -16.26
C TRP A 521 3.37 -11.49 -16.11
N THR A 522 4.30 -11.94 -15.27
CA THR A 522 4.46 -13.37 -14.97
C THR A 522 3.25 -13.93 -14.22
N SER A 523 2.73 -13.20 -13.24
CA SER A 523 1.49 -13.57 -12.51
C SER A 523 0.27 -13.65 -13.43
N GLN A 524 0.17 -12.70 -14.37
CA GLN A 524 -0.89 -12.68 -15.39
C GLN A 524 -0.86 -13.95 -16.26
N MET A 525 0.35 -14.36 -16.67
CA MET A 525 0.55 -15.59 -17.44
C MET A 525 0.26 -16.85 -16.61
N ILE A 526 0.64 -16.89 -15.33
CA ILE A 526 0.32 -18.00 -14.40
C ILE A 526 -1.18 -18.24 -14.35
N ILE A 527 -1.97 -17.17 -14.15
CA ILE A 527 -3.45 -17.23 -14.13
C ILE A 527 -3.98 -17.70 -15.49
N SER A 528 -3.42 -17.20 -16.59
CA SER A 528 -3.87 -17.56 -17.95
C SER A 528 -3.57 -19.02 -18.32
N PHE A 529 -2.41 -19.56 -17.92
CA PHE A 529 -2.12 -20.99 -18.07
C PHE A 529 -3.08 -21.85 -17.24
N LYS A 530 -3.47 -21.39 -16.05
CA LYS A 530 -4.50 -22.08 -15.25
C LYS A 530 -5.86 -22.08 -15.95
N MET A 531 -6.27 -20.96 -16.54
CA MET A 531 -7.50 -20.88 -17.33
C MET A 531 -7.47 -21.80 -18.56
N LEU A 532 -6.31 -21.95 -19.20
CA LEU A 532 -6.13 -22.88 -20.31
C LEU A 532 -6.20 -24.35 -19.84
N SER A 533 -5.66 -24.65 -18.66
CA SER A 533 -5.81 -25.96 -18.02
C SER A 533 -7.29 -26.29 -17.77
N ASP A 534 -8.07 -25.34 -17.24
CA ASP A 534 -9.50 -25.53 -17.00
C ASP A 534 -10.29 -25.70 -18.30
N TYR A 535 -9.97 -24.92 -19.33
CA TYR A 535 -10.56 -25.05 -20.67
C TYR A 535 -10.37 -26.46 -21.27
N PHE A 536 -9.15 -27.01 -21.22
CA PHE A 536 -8.89 -28.35 -21.72
C PHE A 536 -9.52 -29.44 -20.85
N LYS A 537 -9.62 -29.21 -19.53
CA LYS A 537 -10.35 -30.11 -18.63
C LYS A 537 -11.84 -30.16 -18.96
N GLU A 538 -12.47 -29.02 -19.24
CA GLU A 538 -13.87 -28.94 -19.68
C GLU A 538 -14.10 -29.60 -21.05
N SER A 539 -13.05 -29.67 -21.88
CA SER A 539 -13.08 -30.31 -23.19
C SER A 539 -12.63 -31.79 -23.15
N ASP A 540 -12.52 -32.39 -21.95
CA ASP A 540 -12.04 -33.75 -21.70
C ASP A 540 -10.62 -34.08 -22.23
N ASP A 541 -9.80 -33.07 -22.53
CA ASP A 541 -8.37 -33.24 -22.85
C ASP A 541 -7.53 -33.13 -21.57
N TYR A 542 -7.58 -34.20 -20.76
CA TYR A 542 -6.89 -34.27 -19.48
C TYR A 542 -5.36 -34.17 -19.60
N ASN A 543 -4.78 -34.57 -20.75
CA ASN A 543 -3.34 -34.47 -20.99
C ASN A 543 -2.91 -33.01 -21.11
N LYS A 544 -3.59 -32.22 -21.95
CA LYS A 544 -3.32 -30.79 -22.05
C LYS A 544 -3.69 -30.04 -20.77
N ALA A 545 -4.78 -30.44 -20.11
CA ALA A 545 -5.15 -29.88 -18.82
C ALA A 545 -4.04 -30.05 -17.79
N GLY A 546 -3.46 -31.26 -17.68
CA GLY A 546 -2.32 -31.56 -16.82
C GLY A 546 -1.09 -30.73 -17.18
N TYR A 547 -0.74 -30.69 -18.46
CA TYR A 547 0.41 -29.92 -18.98
C TYR A 547 0.36 -28.43 -18.62
N TYR A 548 -0.78 -27.77 -18.85
CA TYR A 548 -0.93 -26.35 -18.55
C TYR A 548 -1.03 -26.04 -17.05
N ARG A 549 -1.53 -27.00 -16.26
CA ARG A 549 -1.47 -26.90 -14.80
C ARG A 549 -0.02 -26.93 -14.31
N GLU A 550 0.78 -27.88 -14.76
CA GLU A 550 2.20 -27.99 -14.39
C GLU A 550 2.99 -26.74 -14.83
N LYS A 551 2.69 -26.21 -16.02
CA LYS A 551 3.28 -24.95 -16.48
C LYS A 551 2.94 -23.75 -15.59
N SER A 552 1.69 -23.65 -15.14
CA SER A 552 1.25 -22.61 -14.20
C SER A 552 2.01 -22.71 -12.87
N GLU A 553 2.14 -23.90 -12.30
CA GLU A 553 2.87 -24.14 -11.05
C GLU A 553 4.38 -23.89 -11.20
N MET A 554 4.97 -24.26 -12.33
CA MET A 554 6.39 -23.99 -12.62
C MET A 554 6.66 -22.48 -12.63
N TYR A 555 5.86 -21.68 -13.33
CA TYR A 555 6.05 -20.23 -13.33
C TYR A 555 5.73 -19.60 -11.97
N LEU A 556 4.84 -20.17 -11.17
CA LEU A 556 4.60 -19.75 -9.79
C LEU A 556 5.84 -19.95 -8.91
N SER A 557 6.49 -21.10 -9.04
CA SER A 557 7.78 -21.41 -8.43
C SER A 557 8.88 -20.42 -8.85
N GLU A 558 8.93 -20.06 -10.14
CA GLU A 558 9.86 -19.03 -10.63
C GLU A 558 9.56 -17.64 -10.05
N LEU A 559 8.28 -17.26 -9.97
CA LEU A 559 7.84 -16.00 -9.37
C LEU A 559 8.25 -15.89 -7.90
N ASN A 560 8.14 -16.99 -7.14
CA ASN A 560 8.54 -17.05 -5.73
C ASN A 560 10.03 -16.71 -5.52
N LYS A 561 10.90 -16.97 -6.50
CA LYS A 561 12.33 -16.62 -6.43
C LYS A 561 12.58 -15.12 -6.39
N LEU A 562 11.63 -14.32 -6.91
CA LEU A 562 11.73 -12.86 -6.98
C LEU A 562 11.33 -12.17 -5.67
N ILE A 563 10.81 -12.91 -4.68
CA ILE A 563 10.36 -12.32 -3.42
C ILE A 563 11.57 -11.69 -2.71
N ILE A 564 11.43 -10.44 -2.32
CA ILE A 564 12.42 -9.69 -1.54
C ILE A 564 11.82 -9.27 -0.20
N SER A 565 12.68 -8.98 0.76
CA SER A 565 12.24 -8.39 2.03
C SER A 565 12.16 -6.87 1.89
N SER A 566 11.07 -6.30 2.40
CA SER A 566 10.87 -4.86 2.41
C SER A 566 12.05 -4.09 3.04
N PRO A 567 12.55 -3.03 2.37
CA PRO A 567 13.72 -2.28 2.84
C PRO A 567 13.40 -1.30 3.98
N SER A 568 12.18 -0.73 4.05
CA SER A 568 11.88 0.38 4.96
C SER A 568 11.40 -0.07 6.33
N ALA A 569 11.55 0.82 7.32
CA ALA A 569 11.17 0.51 8.68
C ALA A 569 9.69 0.18 8.82
N ARG A 570 8.88 0.87 8.02
CA ARG A 570 7.43 0.68 7.94
C ARG A 570 7.05 -0.72 7.47
N GLY A 571 7.76 -1.26 6.49
CA GLY A 571 7.48 -2.57 5.94
C GLY A 571 8.04 -3.75 6.73
N GLN A 572 8.81 -3.52 7.82
CA GLN A 572 9.22 -4.53 8.79
C GLN A 572 9.91 -5.78 8.19
N GLY A 573 10.48 -5.67 6.98
CA GLY A 573 11.07 -6.79 6.25
C GLY A 573 10.07 -7.84 5.79
N GLU A 574 8.77 -7.54 5.80
CA GLU A 574 7.73 -8.36 5.19
C GLU A 574 8.07 -8.63 3.71
N GLY A 575 7.73 -9.82 3.23
CA GLY A 575 7.96 -10.23 1.85
C GLY A 575 7.13 -9.40 0.87
N CYS A 576 7.74 -8.97 -0.22
CA CYS A 576 7.10 -8.25 -1.32
C CYS A 576 7.73 -8.72 -2.64
N LEU A 577 7.09 -8.39 -3.76
CA LEU A 577 7.68 -8.56 -5.09
C LEU A 577 8.18 -7.21 -5.63
N PRO A 578 9.29 -7.19 -6.36
CA PRO A 578 9.73 -5.99 -7.06
C PRO A 578 8.80 -5.68 -8.24
N TYR A 579 8.98 -4.52 -8.87
CA TYR A 579 8.28 -4.23 -10.14
C TYR A 579 8.85 -5.04 -11.30
N ALA A 580 10.16 -5.27 -11.29
CA ALA A 580 10.88 -6.05 -12.30
C ALA A 580 12.27 -6.46 -11.78
N THR A 581 12.96 -7.35 -12.51
CA THR A 581 14.32 -7.81 -12.16
C THR A 581 15.42 -6.75 -12.35
N LEU A 582 15.16 -5.67 -13.10
CA LEU A 582 16.11 -4.57 -13.32
C LEU A 582 15.45 -3.21 -13.01
N PRO A 583 16.15 -2.33 -12.27
CA PRO A 583 15.67 -0.97 -11.98
C PRO A 583 16.02 0.02 -13.09
N ASN A 584 15.21 1.07 -13.23
CA ASN A 584 15.41 2.19 -14.17
C ASN A 584 15.70 1.76 -15.62
N VAL A 585 14.90 0.83 -16.15
CA VAL A 585 15.01 0.37 -17.54
C VAL A 585 13.71 0.54 -18.31
N ASP A 586 13.80 0.72 -19.62
CA ASP A 586 12.63 0.87 -20.48
C ASP A 586 11.75 -0.39 -20.47
N THR A 587 10.45 -0.19 -20.36
CA THR A 587 9.41 -1.22 -20.42
C THR A 587 8.88 -1.44 -21.83
N GLY A 588 9.19 -0.54 -22.77
CA GLY A 588 8.63 -0.45 -24.13
C GLY A 588 7.18 0.04 -24.19
N HIS A 589 6.65 0.50 -23.05
CA HIS A 589 5.29 1.04 -22.94
C HIS A 589 5.27 2.55 -22.66
N GLY A 590 6.44 3.21 -22.71
CA GLY A 590 6.56 4.66 -22.56
C GLY A 590 6.97 5.13 -21.16
N TRP A 591 7.27 4.20 -20.26
CA TRP A 591 7.84 4.50 -18.93
C TRP A 591 9.00 3.55 -18.58
N LEU A 592 9.78 3.93 -17.58
CA LEU A 592 10.87 3.13 -17.04
C LEU A 592 10.41 2.36 -15.79
N THR A 593 11.03 1.22 -15.52
CA THR A 593 10.89 0.55 -14.21
C THR A 593 11.36 1.51 -13.09
N PRO A 594 10.81 1.40 -11.86
CA PRO A 594 11.19 2.26 -10.76
C PRO A 594 12.69 2.15 -10.44
N HIS A 595 13.21 3.19 -9.79
CA HIS A 595 14.60 3.25 -9.36
C HIS A 595 14.80 2.41 -8.10
N GLY A 596 16.03 1.94 -7.90
CA GLY A 596 16.46 1.23 -6.69
C GLY A 596 16.46 -0.29 -6.84
N GLU A 597 17.51 -0.93 -6.32
CA GLU A 597 17.73 -2.38 -6.41
C GLU A 597 16.94 -3.19 -5.37
N SER A 598 16.19 -2.51 -4.49
CA SER A 598 15.40 -3.13 -3.42
C SER A 598 14.00 -2.53 -3.34
N THR A 599 13.41 -2.21 -4.49
CA THR A 599 12.13 -1.53 -4.56
C THR A 599 10.99 -2.53 -4.59
N CYS A 600 10.16 -2.56 -3.54
CA CYS A 600 8.92 -3.32 -3.54
C CYS A 600 7.86 -2.61 -4.37
N SER A 601 7.03 -3.36 -5.09
CA SER A 601 5.94 -2.83 -5.92
C SER A 601 4.59 -3.37 -5.47
N VAL A 602 3.59 -2.49 -5.44
CA VAL A 602 2.19 -2.87 -5.23
C VAL A 602 1.72 -3.78 -6.35
N ALA A 603 1.90 -3.40 -7.61
CA ALA A 603 1.42 -4.20 -8.73
C ALA A 603 2.04 -5.61 -8.72
N GLY A 604 3.37 -5.71 -8.63
CA GLY A 604 4.06 -7.00 -8.52
C GLY A 604 3.56 -7.85 -7.35
N THR A 605 3.36 -7.25 -6.18
CA THR A 605 2.94 -7.96 -4.96
C THR A 605 1.46 -8.38 -4.99
N ALA A 606 0.57 -7.49 -5.42
CA ALA A 606 -0.86 -7.77 -5.51
C ALA A 606 -1.14 -8.85 -6.56
N TYR A 607 -0.47 -8.80 -7.71
CA TYR A 607 -0.55 -9.86 -8.71
C TYR A 607 0.05 -11.18 -8.24
N GLY A 608 1.17 -11.15 -7.51
CA GLY A 608 1.70 -12.37 -6.90
C GLY A 608 0.71 -13.03 -5.93
N ILE A 609 0.03 -12.23 -5.10
CA ILE A 609 -1.07 -12.72 -4.24
C ILE A 609 -2.18 -13.35 -5.08
N MET A 610 -2.60 -12.68 -6.17
CA MET A 610 -3.66 -13.20 -7.05
C MET A 610 -3.24 -14.49 -7.75
N ALA A 611 -2.00 -14.62 -8.21
CA ALA A 611 -1.47 -15.83 -8.83
C ALA A 611 -1.46 -17.00 -7.83
N ILE A 612 -0.94 -16.79 -6.61
CA ILE A 612 -0.90 -17.84 -5.57
C ILE A 612 -2.31 -18.25 -5.14
N LYS A 613 -3.25 -17.29 -5.03
CA LYS A 613 -4.66 -17.56 -4.73
C LYS A 613 -5.47 -18.00 -5.96
N ARG A 614 -4.86 -18.07 -7.14
CA ARG A 614 -5.50 -18.43 -8.43
C ARG A 614 -6.72 -17.57 -8.76
N PHE A 615 -6.66 -16.27 -8.42
CA PHE A 615 -7.75 -15.33 -8.58
C PHE A 615 -7.62 -14.54 -9.88
N ASN A 616 -8.67 -14.54 -10.71
CA ASN A 616 -8.77 -13.67 -11.88
C ASN A 616 -9.61 -12.41 -11.53
N PRO A 617 -9.02 -11.20 -11.52
CA PRO A 617 -9.73 -9.98 -11.18
C PRO A 617 -10.69 -9.48 -12.26
N LEU A 618 -10.64 -9.99 -13.50
CA LEU A 618 -11.46 -9.55 -14.63
C LEU A 618 -12.77 -10.33 -14.80
N MET A 619 -13.05 -11.29 -13.91
CA MET A 619 -14.32 -12.01 -13.88
C MET A 619 -14.83 -12.13 -12.44
N PHE A 620 -16.13 -12.32 -12.26
CA PHE A 620 -16.65 -12.75 -10.96
C PHE A 620 -16.38 -14.24 -10.77
N GLU A 621 -15.89 -14.62 -9.59
CA GLU A 621 -15.91 -16.03 -9.20
C GLU A 621 -17.38 -16.47 -9.06
N PHE A 622 -17.77 -17.47 -9.83
CA PHE A 622 -19.04 -18.14 -9.60
C PHE A 622 -18.96 -18.78 -8.21
N LYS A 623 -19.81 -18.33 -7.29
CA LYS A 623 -20.09 -19.08 -6.06
C LYS A 623 -20.70 -20.42 -6.50
N MET A 624 -19.87 -21.45 -6.67
CA MET A 624 -20.37 -22.80 -6.51
C MET A 624 -20.91 -22.86 -5.09
N SER A 625 -22.24 -22.98 -4.98
CA SER A 625 -22.88 -23.34 -3.72
C SER A 625 -22.10 -24.50 -3.11
N GLU A 626 -21.71 -24.37 -1.84
CA GLU A 626 -21.12 -25.44 -1.04
C GLU A 626 -21.91 -26.74 -1.28
N VAL A 627 -21.33 -27.64 -2.07
CA VAL A 627 -21.73 -29.04 -2.13
C VAL A 627 -20.60 -29.76 -1.43
N ASP A 628 -20.91 -30.17 -0.19
CA ASP A 628 -20.23 -31.12 0.68
C ASP A 628 -18.85 -31.61 0.21
N ASP A 629 -17.80 -30.99 0.76
CA ASP A 629 -16.51 -31.65 0.94
C ASP A 629 -16.50 -32.32 2.33
N SER A 630 -17.48 -33.20 2.56
CA SER A 630 -17.50 -34.11 3.70
C SER A 630 -16.61 -35.32 3.37
N CYS A 631 -15.30 -35.10 3.31
CA CYS A 631 -14.29 -36.16 3.22
C CYS A 631 -13.07 -35.83 4.09
N SER A 632 -13.30 -35.37 5.32
CA SER A 632 -12.34 -35.53 6.42
C SER A 632 -12.85 -36.61 7.35
N GLY A 633 -12.31 -37.83 7.19
CA GLY A 633 -12.61 -38.95 8.07
C GLY A 633 -12.24 -38.63 9.52
N GLU A 634 -13.23 -38.72 10.39
CA GLU A 634 -13.05 -38.88 11.83
C GLU A 634 -12.23 -40.15 12.08
N VAL A 635 -11.10 -40.01 12.76
CA VAL A 635 -10.45 -41.14 13.44
C VAL A 635 -10.68 -40.91 14.93
N ASP A 636 -11.58 -41.73 15.47
CA ASP A 636 -11.81 -41.97 16.88
C ASP A 636 -10.49 -42.28 17.61
N ASP A 637 -10.16 -41.48 18.62
CA ASP A 637 -9.27 -41.92 19.71
C ASP A 637 -10.14 -42.37 20.89
N ALA A 638 -10.36 -43.68 20.94
CA ALA A 638 -10.72 -44.40 22.14
C ALA A 638 -9.74 -45.57 22.29
N CYS A 639 -8.80 -45.47 23.24
CA CYS A 639 -8.40 -46.54 24.18
C CYS A 639 -7.26 -46.10 25.11
N GLU A 640 -7.52 -46.30 26.40
CA GLU A 640 -6.65 -46.31 27.61
C GLU A 640 -6.24 -44.98 28.26
#